data_AF-A0A4R5BLY8-F1
#
_entry.id   AF-A0A4R5BLY8-F1
#
_cell.length_a   1.000
_cell.length_b   1.000
_cell.length_c   1.000
_cell.angle_alpha   90.00
_cell.angle_beta   90.00
_cell.angle_gamma   90.00
#
_symmetry.space_group_name_H-M   'P 1'
#
loop_
_entity.id
_entity.type
_entity.pdbx_description
1 polymer ?
#
loop_
_entity_poly.entity_id
_entity_poly.type
_entity_poly.pdbx_seq_one_letter_code
_entity_poly.pdbx_strand_id
1 'polypeptide(L)'
;MKLRGRTVVLYGDFWEIERASAIRRLQALGARVAADVTEQTDLIFLAPRERGPVPRTDAMLRTPYFDEDALIGMLERAEGAAAPVEAPARPFAAAAEPAGAHGSRGLHALLDGADWSAFVPERDVPPLRARLAELEQAEGVTDAHRLATRRLIESGATRLLHPYGHDTAIVAHAMSPDGRYLATGSWVGDDYEAGGVLQIWEIATGRCVNTVRRIEGGIGWPGYARTIQWSADASRIAMAHCTNMVGVWTFDGEPLATVSVSDGNSRPSEFALSPDGREVYFHCGTNGDGGLQGCLVPLDRGHLSWLPNHVETDHPYLMARRLPEAVREDFAQRDQGDGEWKVGQWIDDPVWSPDGTRLFGSNAISVDTGTREVAWYAPSRLARLSPDGRVVATVTRRGLFLREASTGRIRCGPFALGGPVSLHWAPGRAVNRLAVLTPPTGTAETGGVHILDGDRLVFSAQVPHAGWENREGDHNAWAWAPGGERAAFLTISGSAEIWSFADPANPVLVRSVLAGGADTVYWGADDTLVVLDDVVMQFVKVATGEVVGDVYSLYVPPGPRPVEDEAAEEFEGQIFALGEDDWAMTLQPDAVIAPDGREEELDAVLAWGVGRRHAWPVRWGELRVLPDALTAAGVLDSEDGEILREYREDLEEQDGDGPGEWPPPNTAGADDLFEAARASLAGLDDHAWGTHIADHLRAAARLRARHGEPAAAMVLVGDIPEPADRLAAASEVAVILARAGDPGSARTAFALAQSLFASVDRKMFDAGRSAAFGAACQALGDTGTAEQWFRHARASITLEPNPWQDHIAVIHPMLECGRDDLVRVLLDDRAAHPDGGFFWEAEWLVYLLRTGRLDLAREFQNLPGWDVPYEALTVLAEQGRADLVKTWGDHNWAIGDELEELARRGTPPVRPPAPADQDVRELTGQFTRLQGVPHSQRRQPIVRLIESAAECGHISAVLDLLERLPERGDFNDRPSSAFDAIWLYYTGFNRPPF
;
A
#
# COMPACT_ATOMS: atom_id res chain seq x y z
N MET A 1 24.59 16.12 -2.50
CA MET A 1 25.07 16.05 -3.92
C MET A 1 26.14 17.10 -4.23
N LYS A 2 27.12 16.81 -5.10
CA LYS A 2 28.01 17.84 -5.70
C LYS A 2 27.38 18.36 -6.99
N LEU A 3 26.77 19.55 -6.94
CA LEU A 3 26.15 20.23 -8.10
C LEU A 3 27.18 20.79 -9.12
N ARG A 4 28.45 20.82 -8.73
CA ARG A 4 29.54 21.35 -9.55
C ARG A 4 29.66 20.61 -10.89
N GLY A 5 29.51 21.35 -11.99
CA GLY A 5 29.68 20.87 -13.36
C GLY A 5 28.41 20.32 -14.02
N ARG A 6 27.30 20.23 -13.27
CA ARG A 6 26.02 19.68 -13.74
C ARG A 6 25.17 20.69 -14.47
N THR A 7 24.42 20.27 -15.47
CA THR A 7 23.44 21.08 -16.19
C THR A 7 22.07 20.90 -15.57
N VAL A 8 21.47 21.99 -15.09
CA VAL A 8 20.19 22.01 -14.37
C VAL A 8 19.18 22.85 -15.15
N VAL A 9 17.93 22.42 -15.21
CA VAL A 9 16.83 23.21 -15.78
C VAL A 9 15.79 23.50 -14.70
N LEU A 10 15.34 24.76 -14.60
CA LEU A 10 14.19 25.17 -13.78
C LEU A 10 13.00 25.38 -14.71
N TYR A 11 11.98 24.53 -14.59
CA TYR A 11 10.82 24.47 -15.47
C TYR A 11 9.55 24.92 -14.74
N GLY A 12 8.82 25.89 -15.32
CA GLY A 12 7.63 26.50 -14.73
C GLY A 12 7.92 27.68 -13.79
N ASP A 13 6.87 28.15 -13.11
CA ASP A 13 6.89 29.31 -12.21
C ASP A 13 7.00 28.88 -10.74
N PHE A 14 8.14 29.20 -10.13
CA PHE A 14 8.48 28.87 -8.74
C PHE A 14 7.91 29.93 -7.78
N TRP A 15 7.26 29.51 -6.69
CA TRP A 15 6.52 30.39 -5.79
C TRP A 15 7.19 30.54 -4.41
N GLU A 16 7.84 29.48 -3.92
CA GLU A 16 8.51 29.45 -2.62
C GLU A 16 9.92 30.02 -2.68
N ILE A 17 10.63 29.79 -3.79
CA ILE A 17 11.93 30.38 -4.07
C ILE A 17 11.89 31.21 -5.34
N GLU A 18 12.25 32.50 -5.22
CA GLU A 18 12.39 33.37 -6.39
C GLU A 18 13.35 32.73 -7.40
N ARG A 19 12.89 32.50 -8.64
CA ARG A 19 13.68 31.85 -9.71
C ARG A 19 15.07 32.44 -9.88
N ALA A 20 15.21 33.76 -9.80
CA ALA A 20 16.51 34.43 -9.87
C ALA A 20 17.42 34.07 -8.69
N SER A 21 16.86 33.90 -7.49
CA SER A 21 17.56 33.43 -6.30
C SER A 21 18.02 31.98 -6.45
N ALA A 22 17.12 31.09 -6.90
CA ALA A 22 17.44 29.69 -7.19
C ALA A 22 18.61 29.56 -8.18
N ILE A 23 18.55 30.30 -9.30
CA ILE A 23 19.63 30.33 -10.30
C ILE A 23 20.96 30.75 -9.67
N ARG A 24 20.98 31.84 -8.90
CA ARG A 24 22.20 32.33 -8.24
C ARG A 24 22.79 31.28 -7.29
N ARG A 25 21.96 30.65 -6.46
CA ARG A 25 22.41 29.62 -5.49
C ARG A 25 22.94 28.38 -6.20
N LEU A 26 22.24 27.86 -7.22
CA LEU A 26 22.70 26.74 -8.05
C LEU A 26 24.04 27.05 -8.73
N GLN A 27 24.20 28.24 -9.31
CA GLN A 27 25.45 28.67 -9.94
C GLN A 27 26.59 28.83 -8.92
N ALA A 28 26.31 29.33 -7.71
CA ALA A 28 27.29 29.42 -6.63
C ALA A 28 27.81 28.03 -6.21
N LEU A 29 26.96 27.01 -6.28
CA LEU A 29 27.31 25.60 -6.06
C LEU A 29 28.00 24.95 -7.27
N GLY A 30 28.15 25.70 -8.37
CA GLY A 30 28.88 25.30 -9.57
C GLY A 30 28.04 24.59 -10.64
N ALA A 31 26.71 24.62 -10.56
CA ALA A 31 25.83 24.13 -11.60
C ALA A 31 25.76 25.11 -12.79
N ARG A 32 25.52 24.58 -13.99
CA ARG A 32 25.16 25.31 -15.21
C ARG A 32 23.64 25.31 -15.32
N VAL A 33 23.00 26.44 -15.12
CA VAL A 33 21.54 26.52 -15.31
C VAL A 33 21.22 26.82 -16.77
N ALA A 34 20.51 25.90 -17.43
CA ALA A 34 20.08 26.01 -18.82
C ALA A 34 18.60 26.44 -18.91
N ALA A 35 18.22 26.98 -20.07
CA ALA A 35 16.84 27.41 -20.33
C ALA A 35 15.94 26.26 -20.79
N ASP A 36 16.50 25.32 -21.56
CA ASP A 36 15.77 24.22 -22.19
C ASP A 36 16.35 22.87 -21.78
N VAL A 37 15.50 21.84 -21.77
CA VAL A 37 15.91 20.45 -21.55
C VAL A 37 16.57 19.90 -22.81
N THR A 38 17.74 19.26 -22.65
CA THR A 38 18.53 18.66 -23.72
C THR A 38 19.09 17.32 -23.28
N GLU A 39 19.71 16.55 -24.18
CA GLU A 39 20.44 15.32 -23.82
C GLU A 39 21.61 15.54 -22.84
N GLN A 40 22.05 16.79 -22.63
CA GLN A 40 23.10 17.15 -21.68
C GLN A 40 22.54 17.61 -20.33
N THR A 41 21.22 17.61 -20.14
CA THR A 41 20.57 17.99 -18.89
C THR A 41 20.75 16.88 -17.87
N ASP A 42 21.30 17.22 -16.70
CA ASP A 42 21.53 16.27 -15.61
C ASP A 42 20.36 16.23 -14.62
N LEU A 43 19.65 17.35 -14.41
CA LEU A 43 18.57 17.48 -13.42
C LEU A 43 17.50 18.48 -13.90
N ILE A 44 16.24 18.20 -13.58
CA ILE A 44 15.12 19.11 -13.83
C ILE A 44 14.42 19.38 -12.50
N PHE A 45 14.22 20.66 -12.18
CA PHE A 45 13.32 21.09 -11.11
C PHE A 45 12.03 21.62 -11.72
N LEU A 46 10.90 21.12 -11.22
CA LEU A 46 9.55 21.47 -11.64
C LEU A 46 8.90 22.40 -10.63
N ALA A 47 8.24 23.43 -11.13
CA ALA A 47 7.36 24.24 -10.32
C ALA A 47 6.11 23.45 -9.84
N PRO A 48 5.46 23.87 -8.74
CA PRO A 48 4.25 23.25 -8.23
C PRO A 48 3.15 23.16 -9.30
N ARG A 49 2.45 22.03 -9.35
CA ARG A 49 1.34 21.73 -10.30
C ARG A 49 1.72 21.69 -11.78
N GLU A 50 2.99 21.87 -12.12
CA GLU A 50 3.48 21.56 -13.46
C GLU A 50 3.63 20.05 -13.60
N ARG A 51 2.95 19.44 -14.57
CA ARG A 51 3.14 18.00 -14.91
C ARG A 51 4.48 17.72 -15.60
N GLY A 52 5.40 18.68 -15.51
CA GLY A 52 6.59 18.77 -16.35
C GLY A 52 6.25 18.90 -17.84
N PRO A 53 7.27 19.07 -18.69
CA PRO A 53 7.09 18.84 -20.10
C PRO A 53 6.73 17.36 -20.28
N VAL A 54 5.51 17.02 -20.73
CA VAL A 54 5.09 15.66 -21.15
C VAL A 54 6.30 14.96 -21.77
N PRO A 55 6.77 13.78 -21.31
CA PRO A 55 8.00 13.20 -21.85
C PRO A 55 7.88 13.06 -23.37
N ARG A 56 8.57 13.94 -24.12
CA ARG A 56 8.50 13.98 -25.60
C ARG A 56 9.67 13.25 -26.26
N THR A 57 10.68 12.88 -25.48
CA THR A 57 11.93 12.26 -25.94
C THR A 57 12.51 11.33 -24.87
N ASP A 58 13.22 10.28 -25.29
CA ASP A 58 13.92 9.34 -24.39
C ASP A 58 14.88 10.02 -23.41
N ALA A 59 15.49 11.14 -23.82
CA ALA A 59 16.39 11.92 -22.96
C ALA A 59 15.67 12.50 -21.73
N MET A 60 14.40 12.88 -21.87
CA MET A 60 13.58 13.41 -20.77
C MET A 60 13.16 12.30 -19.81
N LEU A 61 12.81 11.10 -20.31
CA LEU A 61 12.50 9.94 -19.47
C LEU A 61 13.70 9.50 -18.60
N ARG A 62 14.93 9.76 -19.09
CA ARG A 62 16.19 9.46 -18.41
C ARG A 62 16.61 10.47 -17.34
N THR A 63 16.02 11.67 -17.32
CA THR A 63 16.48 12.78 -16.46
C THR A 63 15.69 12.83 -15.16
N PRO A 64 16.33 12.93 -13.99
CA PRO A 64 15.59 13.02 -12.73
C PRO A 64 14.82 14.32 -12.56
N TYR A 65 13.58 14.19 -12.07
CA TYR A 65 12.70 15.29 -11.74
C TYR A 65 12.61 15.48 -10.22
N PHE A 66 12.64 16.74 -9.82
CA PHE A 66 12.48 17.20 -8.45
C PHE A 66 11.44 18.31 -8.46
N ASP A 67 10.60 18.39 -7.44
CA ASP A 67 9.75 19.55 -7.26
C ASP A 67 10.53 20.73 -6.64
N GLU A 68 9.79 21.82 -6.39
CA GLU A 68 10.32 23.04 -5.78
C GLU A 68 10.83 22.81 -4.34
N ASP A 69 10.15 21.99 -3.55
CA ASP A 69 10.54 21.69 -2.17
C ASP A 69 11.86 20.91 -2.09
N ALA A 70 12.03 19.95 -3.01
CA ALA A 70 13.26 19.22 -3.16
C ALA A 70 14.43 20.13 -3.59
N LEU A 71 14.19 21.11 -4.46
CA LEU A 71 15.19 22.14 -4.81
C LEU A 71 15.64 22.90 -3.55
N ILE A 72 14.70 23.38 -2.75
CA ILE A 72 14.99 24.16 -1.53
C ILE A 72 15.80 23.31 -0.56
N GLY A 73 15.33 22.09 -0.26
CA GLY A 73 16.03 21.16 0.63
C GLY A 73 17.46 20.85 0.17
N MET A 74 17.65 20.63 -1.14
CA MET A 74 18.98 20.42 -1.72
C MET A 74 19.90 21.63 -1.56
N LEU A 75 19.40 22.85 -1.78
CA LEU A 75 20.18 24.08 -1.65
C LEU A 75 20.58 24.33 -0.18
N GLU A 76 19.65 24.19 0.75
CA GLU A 76 19.90 24.35 2.19
C GLU A 76 20.97 23.38 2.69
N ARG A 77 20.89 22.11 2.27
CA ARG A 77 21.89 21.09 2.60
C ARG A 77 23.26 21.42 2.06
N ALA A 78 23.33 21.87 0.80
CA ALA A 78 24.60 22.19 0.15
C ALA A 78 25.29 23.44 0.73
N GLU A 79 24.50 24.38 1.25
CA GLU A 79 24.97 25.59 1.92
C GLU A 79 25.38 25.36 3.38
N GLY A 80 25.13 24.15 3.91
CA GLY A 80 25.43 23.81 5.30
C GLY A 80 24.58 24.60 6.28
N ALA A 81 23.34 24.93 5.91
CA ALA A 81 22.38 25.55 6.81
C ALA A 81 22.07 24.56 7.95
N ALA A 82 22.85 24.64 9.02
CA ALA A 82 22.41 24.13 10.31
C ALA A 82 21.11 24.87 10.63
N ALA A 83 20.07 24.12 11.01
CA ALA A 83 18.89 24.73 11.61
C ALA A 83 19.36 25.75 12.65
N PRO A 84 18.82 26.99 12.64
CA PRO A 84 19.24 27.99 13.59
C PRO A 84 19.17 27.36 14.98
N VAL A 85 20.30 27.35 15.69
CA VAL A 85 20.33 26.98 17.10
C VAL A 85 19.54 28.06 17.81
N GLU A 86 18.23 27.85 17.93
CA GLU A 86 17.36 28.73 18.69
C GLU A 86 17.96 28.85 20.09
N ALA A 87 18.07 30.09 20.57
CA ALA A 87 18.47 30.34 21.94
C ALA A 87 17.58 29.48 22.86
N PRO A 88 18.14 28.85 23.92
CA PRO A 88 17.38 27.92 24.74
C PRO A 88 16.07 28.60 25.17
N ALA A 89 14.94 28.04 24.74
CA ALA A 89 13.63 28.54 25.08
C ALA A 89 13.55 28.69 26.59
N ARG A 90 13.02 29.82 27.06
CA ARG A 90 12.82 30.01 28.50
C ARG A 90 12.02 28.83 29.05
N PRO A 91 12.36 28.29 30.23
CA PRO A 91 11.60 27.19 30.78
C PRO A 91 10.19 27.69 31.17
N PHE A 92 9.16 26.90 30.90
CA PHE A 92 7.77 27.26 31.23
C PHE A 92 7.56 27.43 32.75
N ALA A 93 8.43 26.80 33.56
CA ALA A 93 8.50 27.00 35.00
C ALA A 93 9.95 27.31 35.43
N ALA A 94 10.14 28.17 36.44
CA ALA A 94 11.49 28.51 36.92
C ALA A 94 12.22 27.30 37.53
N ALA A 95 13.48 27.11 37.15
CA ALA A 95 14.30 25.91 37.41
C ALA A 95 14.71 25.66 38.89
N ALA A 96 13.95 26.12 39.88
CA ALA A 96 14.24 25.94 41.31
C ALA A 96 13.13 25.31 42.18
N GLU A 97 11.96 24.91 41.64
CA GLU A 97 10.85 24.43 42.50
C GLU A 97 10.12 23.10 42.17
N PRO A 98 10.49 22.24 41.19
CA PRO A 98 9.86 20.91 41.11
C PRO A 98 10.20 20.00 42.31
N ALA A 99 11.40 20.18 42.87
CA ALA A 99 11.86 19.45 44.05
C ALA A 99 11.37 20.06 45.39
N GLY A 100 10.80 21.27 45.38
CA GLY A 100 10.34 21.99 46.57
C GLY A 100 8.82 22.05 46.74
N ALA A 101 8.06 21.90 45.65
CA ALA A 101 6.60 21.79 45.67
C ALA A 101 6.19 20.39 46.19
N HIS A 102 5.87 20.31 47.48
CA HIS A 102 5.40 19.08 48.12
C HIS A 102 3.87 19.06 48.20
N GLY A 103 3.30 17.93 47.78
CA GLY A 103 1.86 17.68 47.77
C GLY A 103 1.07 18.50 46.76
N SER A 104 -0.22 18.21 46.66
CA SER A 104 -1.09 18.75 45.61
C SER A 104 -1.16 20.28 45.55
N ARG A 105 -1.18 20.97 46.70
CA ARG A 105 -1.23 22.45 46.76
C ARG A 105 0.00 23.13 46.19
N GLY A 106 1.19 22.59 46.49
CA GLY A 106 2.45 23.15 46.00
C GLY A 106 2.57 23.02 44.49
N LEU A 107 2.24 21.84 43.97
CA LEU A 107 2.31 21.59 42.52
C LEU A 107 1.25 22.39 41.76
N HIS A 108 0.02 22.50 42.29
CA HIS A 108 -1.00 23.38 41.69
C HIS A 108 -0.53 24.83 41.62
N ALA A 109 0.02 25.40 42.71
CA ALA A 109 0.49 26.79 42.71
C ALA A 109 1.64 27.03 41.72
N LEU A 110 2.53 26.05 41.56
CA LEU A 110 3.60 26.11 40.57
C LEU A 110 3.06 26.10 39.13
N LEU A 111 2.09 25.22 38.82
CA LEU A 111 1.48 25.14 37.51
C LEU A 111 0.60 26.35 37.17
N ASP A 112 -0.05 26.94 38.16
CA ASP A 112 -0.86 28.15 38.02
C ASP A 112 -0.01 29.39 37.74
N GLY A 113 1.19 29.46 38.34
CA GLY A 113 2.17 30.52 38.11
C GLY A 113 3.12 30.29 36.93
N ALA A 114 3.00 29.17 36.22
CA ALA A 114 3.87 28.82 35.09
C ALA A 114 3.49 29.57 33.81
N ASP A 115 4.49 29.85 32.97
CA ASP A 115 4.33 30.45 31.65
C ASP A 115 4.11 29.35 30.59
N TRP A 116 2.86 28.90 30.47
CA TRP A 116 2.47 27.86 29.49
C TRP A 116 2.70 28.26 28.02
N SER A 117 2.90 29.55 27.72
CA SER A 117 3.28 29.98 26.35
C SER A 117 4.70 29.56 25.97
N ALA A 118 5.54 29.22 26.96
CA ALA A 118 6.89 28.70 26.78
C ALA A 118 6.98 27.17 26.95
N PHE A 119 5.83 26.47 27.03
CA PHE A 119 5.76 25.01 27.17
C PHE A 119 6.17 24.33 25.86
N VAL A 120 7.06 23.35 25.96
CA VAL A 120 7.54 22.54 24.82
C VAL A 120 7.32 21.06 25.18
N PRO A 121 6.41 20.34 24.47
CA PRO A 121 6.06 18.96 24.82
C PRO A 121 7.25 18.04 25.07
N GLU A 122 8.23 18.03 24.16
CA GLU A 122 9.40 17.15 24.21
C GLU A 122 10.30 17.41 25.43
N ARG A 123 10.35 18.67 25.89
CA ARG A 123 11.16 19.10 27.03
C ARG A 123 10.43 18.89 28.34
N ASP A 124 9.14 19.23 28.37
CA ASP A 124 8.42 19.50 29.61
C ASP A 124 7.45 18.38 30.01
N VAL A 125 6.91 17.60 29.06
CA VAL A 125 5.96 16.52 29.38
C VAL A 125 6.63 15.40 30.20
N PRO A 126 7.81 14.85 29.84
CA PRO A 126 8.39 13.75 30.61
C PRO A 126 8.59 14.06 32.10
N PRO A 127 9.24 15.17 32.51
CA PRO A 127 9.42 15.48 33.93
C PRO A 127 8.12 15.86 34.63
N LEU A 128 7.20 16.56 33.95
CA LEU A 128 5.90 16.92 34.54
C LEU A 128 5.03 15.68 34.78
N ARG A 129 4.93 14.78 33.80
CA ARG A 129 4.19 13.53 33.89
C ARG A 129 4.74 12.64 35.00
N ALA A 130 6.06 12.50 35.10
CA ALA A 130 6.67 11.74 36.19
C ALA A 130 6.29 12.31 37.57
N ARG A 131 6.33 13.64 37.72
CA ARG A 131 5.98 14.29 38.99
C ARG A 131 4.49 14.16 39.35
N LEU A 132 3.59 14.25 38.36
CA LEU A 132 2.17 14.03 38.57
C LEU A 132 1.87 12.57 38.89
N ALA A 133 2.53 11.61 38.25
CA ALA A 133 2.37 10.19 38.60
C ALA A 133 2.79 9.89 40.05
N GLU A 134 3.86 10.50 40.55
CA GLU A 134 4.23 10.41 41.98
C GLU A 134 3.15 11.02 42.90
N LEU A 135 2.54 12.13 42.50
CA LEU A 135 1.46 12.76 43.24
C LEU A 135 0.20 11.89 43.22
N GLU A 136 -0.15 11.30 42.08
CA GLU A 136 -1.25 10.35 41.95
C GLU A 136 -1.08 9.15 42.89
N GLN A 137 0.12 8.56 42.94
CA GLN A 137 0.41 7.45 43.86
C GLN A 137 0.27 7.85 45.34
N ALA A 138 0.51 9.11 45.68
CA ALA A 138 0.47 9.62 47.05
C ALA A 138 -0.90 10.14 47.50
N GLU A 139 -1.63 10.83 46.62
CA GLU A 139 -2.84 11.59 46.94
C GLU A 139 -4.03 11.29 46.01
N GLY A 140 -3.87 10.43 45.01
CA GLY A 140 -4.85 10.23 43.93
C GLY A 140 -4.84 11.36 42.91
N VAL A 141 -5.84 11.40 42.02
CA VAL A 141 -5.99 12.50 41.05
C VAL A 141 -6.48 13.76 41.78
N THR A 142 -5.77 14.87 41.56
CA THR A 142 -5.96 16.15 42.28
C THR A 142 -6.17 17.32 41.32
N ASP A 143 -6.52 18.51 41.84
CA ASP A 143 -6.67 19.73 41.04
C ASP A 143 -5.42 20.09 40.22
N ALA A 144 -4.21 19.74 40.69
CA ALA A 144 -2.99 19.91 39.90
C ALA A 144 -3.00 19.13 38.57
N HIS A 145 -3.53 17.90 38.57
CA HIS A 145 -3.69 17.08 37.37
C HIS A 145 -4.72 17.70 36.41
N ARG A 146 -5.85 18.14 36.98
CA ARG A 146 -6.93 18.81 36.25
C ARG A 146 -6.44 20.09 35.57
N LEU A 147 -5.70 20.92 36.31
CA LEU A 147 -5.12 22.16 35.79
C LEU A 147 -4.11 21.89 34.67
N ALA A 148 -3.16 20.98 34.88
CA ALA A 148 -2.17 20.63 33.85
C ALA A 148 -2.85 20.14 32.57
N THR A 149 -3.83 19.23 32.70
CA THR A 149 -4.54 18.67 31.55
C THR A 149 -5.35 19.75 30.81
N ARG A 150 -6.06 20.62 31.54
CA ARG A 150 -6.78 21.76 30.94
C ARG A 150 -5.85 22.69 30.17
N ARG A 151 -4.67 23.01 30.72
CA ARG A 151 -3.65 23.84 30.06
C ARG A 151 -3.08 23.20 28.79
N LEU A 152 -2.88 21.88 28.82
CA LEU A 152 -2.44 21.13 27.64
C LEU A 152 -3.51 21.13 26.54
N ILE A 153 -4.79 20.95 26.88
CA ILE A 153 -5.90 21.04 25.93
C ILE A 153 -6.01 22.46 25.37
N GLU A 154 -6.00 23.49 26.23
CA GLU A 154 -6.04 24.92 25.85
C GLU A 154 -4.88 25.32 24.91
N SER A 155 -3.75 24.61 24.96
CA SER A 155 -2.60 24.88 24.08
C SER A 155 -2.80 24.44 22.62
N GLY A 156 -3.81 23.60 22.34
CA GLY A 156 -4.04 23.00 21.03
C GLY A 156 -3.03 21.90 20.63
N ALA A 157 -2.04 21.60 21.46
CA ALA A 157 -1.01 20.59 21.20
C ALA A 157 -1.43 19.17 21.62
N THR A 158 -2.70 18.96 21.98
CA THR A 158 -3.21 17.71 22.56
C THR A 158 -4.37 17.18 21.72
N ARG A 159 -4.34 15.89 21.40
CA ARG A 159 -5.43 15.18 20.72
C ARG A 159 -5.82 13.95 21.54
N LEU A 160 -7.11 13.67 21.66
CA LEU A 160 -7.57 12.42 22.26
C LEU A 160 -7.38 11.28 21.25
N LEU A 161 -6.70 10.20 21.64
CA LEU A 161 -6.31 9.09 20.76
C LEU A 161 -6.75 7.74 21.34
N HIS A 162 -7.07 6.80 20.45
CA HIS A 162 -7.35 5.39 20.76
C HIS A 162 -6.37 4.46 20.00
N PRO A 163 -6.23 3.20 20.42
CA PRO A 163 -5.25 2.29 19.83
C PRO A 163 -5.73 1.64 18.52
N TYR A 164 -7.03 1.60 18.25
CA TYR A 164 -7.62 0.90 17.10
C TYR A 164 -7.58 1.70 15.80
N GLY A 165 -6.39 2.06 15.33
CA GLY A 165 -6.24 2.85 14.11
C GLY A 165 -6.20 2.00 12.84
N HIS A 166 -5.80 0.74 12.91
CA HIS A 166 -5.64 -0.09 11.72
C HIS A 166 -6.96 -0.76 11.31
N ASP A 167 -7.37 -0.50 10.07
CA ASP A 167 -8.58 -1.08 9.45
C ASP A 167 -8.29 -2.42 8.73
N THR A 168 -7.01 -2.77 8.59
CA THR A 168 -6.51 -4.06 8.09
C THR A 168 -5.35 -4.57 8.95
N ALA A 169 -4.87 -5.79 8.67
CA ALA A 169 -3.77 -6.40 9.40
C ALA A 169 -2.51 -5.51 9.43
N ILE A 170 -1.82 -5.50 10.57
CA ILE A 170 -0.53 -4.83 10.71
C ILE A 170 0.50 -5.66 9.92
N VAL A 171 1.03 -5.08 8.85
CA VAL A 171 2.00 -5.76 7.97
C VAL A 171 3.40 -5.18 8.08
N ALA A 172 3.55 -4.07 8.79
CA ALA A 172 4.79 -3.33 8.90
C ALA A 172 4.96 -2.82 10.33
N HIS A 173 6.16 -3.00 10.90
CA HIS A 173 6.45 -2.45 12.22
C HIS A 173 7.95 -2.29 12.44
N ALA A 174 8.33 -1.24 13.18
CA ALA A 174 9.72 -0.98 13.51
C ALA A 174 9.87 -0.25 14.83
N MET A 175 10.73 -0.77 15.71
CA MET A 175 11.11 -0.09 16.94
C MET A 175 12.14 1.01 16.65
N SER A 176 11.94 2.17 17.23
CA SER A 176 12.89 3.29 17.19
C SER A 176 14.25 2.92 17.81
N PRO A 177 15.39 3.46 17.34
CA PRO A 177 16.71 3.11 17.85
C PRO A 177 16.95 3.45 19.33
N ASP A 178 16.19 4.39 19.88
CA ASP A 178 16.23 4.73 21.30
C ASP A 178 15.28 3.88 22.16
N GLY A 179 14.50 3.00 21.54
CA GLY A 179 13.55 2.08 22.16
C GLY A 179 12.31 2.76 22.77
N ARG A 180 12.11 4.07 22.56
CA ARG A 180 10.99 4.81 23.18
C ARG A 180 9.70 4.70 22.38
N TYR A 181 9.80 4.46 21.09
CA TYR A 181 8.69 4.37 20.15
C TYR A 181 8.66 3.08 19.35
N LEU A 182 7.46 2.59 19.05
CA LEU A 182 7.19 1.62 17.99
C LEU A 182 6.33 2.30 16.92
N ALA A 183 6.69 2.11 15.65
CA ALA A 183 5.81 2.43 14.54
C ALA A 183 5.13 1.16 14.04
N THR A 184 3.85 1.22 13.74
CA THR A 184 3.06 0.15 13.10
C THR A 184 2.35 0.70 11.86
N GLY A 185 2.32 -0.08 10.79
CA GLY A 185 1.73 0.26 9.51
C GLY A 185 0.83 -0.86 8.99
N SER A 186 -0.29 -0.48 8.41
CA SER A 186 -1.22 -1.40 7.75
C SER A 186 -1.21 -1.23 6.23
N TRP A 187 -1.44 -2.34 5.53
CA TRP A 187 -1.68 -2.32 4.09
C TRP A 187 -3.09 -1.78 3.81
N VAL A 188 -3.36 -1.41 2.57
CA VAL A 188 -4.61 -0.76 2.18
C VAL A 188 -5.77 -1.76 1.97
N GLY A 189 -5.49 -3.06 1.87
CA GLY A 189 -6.50 -4.06 1.56
C GLY A 189 -6.98 -3.96 0.11
N ASP A 190 -8.25 -4.32 -0.13
CA ASP A 190 -8.87 -4.26 -1.47
C ASP A 190 -9.32 -2.83 -1.86
N ASP A 191 -9.33 -1.88 -0.92
CA ASP A 191 -9.80 -0.51 -1.14
C ASP A 191 -8.64 0.49 -1.14
N TYR A 192 -7.93 0.57 -2.26
CA TYR A 192 -6.71 1.38 -2.40
C TYR A 192 -6.88 2.86 -2.03
N GLU A 193 -8.10 3.40 -2.17
CA GLU A 193 -8.43 4.80 -1.90
C GLU A 193 -8.61 5.09 -0.40
N ALA A 194 -8.91 4.07 0.41
CA ALA A 194 -8.97 4.21 1.88
C ALA A 194 -7.60 4.59 2.47
N GLY A 195 -6.52 4.18 1.81
CA GLY A 195 -5.15 4.38 2.27
C GLY A 195 -4.79 3.53 3.50
N GLY A 196 -3.52 3.62 3.91
CA GLY A 196 -3.01 2.95 5.11
C GLY A 196 -2.98 3.87 6.32
N VAL A 197 -2.70 3.26 7.47
CA VAL A 197 -2.56 3.97 8.74
C VAL A 197 -1.18 3.69 9.33
N LEU A 198 -0.49 4.76 9.74
CA LEU A 198 0.68 4.72 10.60
C LEU A 198 0.24 5.04 12.04
N GLN A 199 0.53 4.16 12.99
CA GLN A 199 0.41 4.46 14.40
C GLN A 199 1.79 4.49 15.07
N ILE A 200 1.98 5.45 15.97
CA ILE A 200 3.18 5.57 16.79
C ILE A 200 2.81 5.34 18.25
N TRP A 201 3.53 4.43 18.89
CA TRP A 201 3.27 3.97 20.23
C TRP A 201 4.40 4.38 21.17
N GLU A 202 4.07 4.96 22.32
CA GLU A 202 5.06 5.19 23.37
C GLU A 202 5.22 3.92 24.21
N ILE A 203 6.40 3.30 24.09
CA ILE A 203 6.68 1.99 24.70
C ILE A 203 6.55 2.00 26.23
N ALA A 204 6.87 3.12 26.87
CA ALA A 204 6.83 3.23 28.33
C ALA A 204 5.40 3.09 28.89
N THR A 205 4.40 3.56 28.13
CA THR A 205 2.99 3.64 28.53
C THR A 205 2.11 2.64 27.80
N GLY A 206 2.57 2.05 26.69
CA GLY A 206 1.77 1.15 25.85
C GLY A 206 0.63 1.87 25.11
N ARG A 207 0.71 3.20 24.97
CA ARG A 207 -0.35 4.03 24.38
C ARG A 207 0.03 4.56 23.01
N CYS A 208 -0.96 4.64 22.14
CA CYS A 208 -0.84 5.36 20.88
C CYS A 208 -0.70 6.86 21.16
N VAL A 209 0.35 7.46 20.61
CA VAL A 209 0.65 8.90 20.76
C VAL A 209 0.53 9.67 19.45
N ASN A 210 0.40 8.96 18.33
CA ASN A 210 0.14 9.56 17.03
C ASN A 210 -0.51 8.56 16.07
N THR A 211 -1.44 9.05 15.26
CA THR A 211 -2.06 8.30 14.18
C THR A 211 -2.05 9.17 12.92
N VAL A 212 -1.43 8.68 11.86
CA VAL A 212 -1.44 9.29 10.53
C VAL A 212 -2.26 8.39 9.63
N ARG A 213 -3.43 8.86 9.19
CA ARG A 213 -4.37 8.09 8.36
C ARG A 213 -4.22 8.47 6.89
N ARG A 214 -4.90 7.72 6.02
CA ARG A 214 -5.01 7.99 4.58
C ARG A 214 -3.65 8.10 3.89
N ILE A 215 -2.68 7.30 4.34
CA ILE A 215 -1.39 7.21 3.66
C ILE A 215 -1.63 6.50 2.34
N GLU A 216 -1.50 7.24 1.25
CA GLU A 216 -1.82 6.77 -0.10
C GLU A 216 -1.20 5.39 -0.39
N GLY A 217 -2.05 4.46 -0.84
CA GLY A 217 -1.70 3.09 -1.20
C GLY A 217 -1.14 2.21 -0.10
N GLY A 218 -1.33 2.58 1.17
CA GLY A 218 -0.97 1.73 2.30
C GLY A 218 0.48 1.86 2.76
N ILE A 219 0.82 1.22 3.88
CA ILE A 219 2.20 1.05 4.33
C ILE A 219 2.57 -0.42 4.25
N GLY A 220 3.64 -0.71 3.51
CA GLY A 220 4.13 -2.07 3.33
C GLY A 220 3.21 -2.96 2.49
N TRP A 221 3.42 -4.27 2.58
CA TRP A 221 2.65 -5.30 1.88
C TRP A 221 2.74 -6.64 2.63
N PRO A 222 1.68 -7.47 2.70
CA PRO A 222 1.74 -8.76 3.37
C PRO A 222 2.92 -9.64 2.92
N GLY A 223 3.72 -10.11 3.89
CA GLY A 223 4.88 -10.96 3.62
C GLY A 223 6.17 -10.24 3.19
N TYR A 224 6.16 -8.90 3.16
CA TYR A 224 7.36 -8.07 2.99
C TYR A 224 7.80 -7.53 4.34
N ALA A 225 9.12 -7.42 4.53
CA ALA A 225 9.70 -6.96 5.78
C ALA A 225 10.55 -5.69 5.58
N ARG A 226 10.87 -5.01 6.69
CA ARG A 226 11.68 -3.77 6.75
C ARG A 226 11.09 -2.63 5.93
N THR A 227 9.77 -2.61 5.84
CA THR A 227 9.01 -1.61 5.09
C THR A 227 8.86 -0.31 5.86
N ILE A 228 9.19 -0.30 7.16
CA ILE A 228 9.36 0.90 8.00
C ILE A 228 10.79 0.92 8.56
N GLN A 229 11.46 2.07 8.50
CA GLN A 229 12.80 2.28 9.07
C GLN A 229 12.92 3.64 9.74
N TRP A 230 13.58 3.68 10.89
CA TRP A 230 13.83 4.92 11.63
C TRP A 230 15.21 5.49 11.30
N SER A 231 15.33 6.82 11.31
CA SER A 231 16.64 7.47 11.38
C SER A 231 17.33 7.16 12.72
N ALA A 232 18.66 7.25 12.77
CA ALA A 232 19.43 6.89 13.95
C ALA A 232 19.13 7.77 15.18
N ASP A 233 18.60 8.97 14.97
CA ASP A 233 18.17 9.91 16.01
C ASP A 233 16.68 9.79 16.37
N ALA A 234 15.97 8.80 15.81
CA ALA A 234 14.53 8.55 16.00
C ALA A 234 13.63 9.76 15.64
N SER A 235 14.11 10.69 14.81
CA SER A 235 13.34 11.88 14.41
C SER A 235 12.56 11.71 13.11
N ARG A 236 12.94 10.75 12.25
CA ARG A 236 12.37 10.49 10.93
C ARG A 236 12.01 9.02 10.77
N ILE A 237 10.95 8.77 10.01
CA ILE A 237 10.43 7.44 9.71
C ILE A 237 10.33 7.31 8.20
N ALA A 238 11.12 6.43 7.59
CA ALA A 238 10.97 6.06 6.19
C ALA A 238 10.03 4.88 6.06
N MET A 239 9.15 4.92 5.06
CA MET A 239 8.13 3.89 4.84
C MET A 239 7.98 3.60 3.36
N ALA A 240 7.81 2.33 3.01
CA ALA A 240 7.32 1.94 1.69
C ALA A 240 5.81 2.16 1.63
N HIS A 241 5.34 2.93 0.65
CA HIS A 241 3.92 3.25 0.44
C HIS A 241 3.60 3.29 -1.05
N CYS A 242 2.33 3.49 -1.43
CA CYS A 242 1.88 3.44 -2.82
C CYS A 242 2.34 2.18 -3.60
N THR A 243 2.43 1.04 -2.92
CA THR A 243 3.01 -0.22 -3.42
C THR A 243 4.51 -0.18 -3.76
N ASN A 244 5.06 0.93 -4.26
CA ASN A 244 6.38 0.95 -4.88
C ASN A 244 7.16 2.27 -4.69
N MET A 245 6.67 3.13 -3.81
CA MET A 245 7.31 4.37 -3.40
C MET A 245 7.95 4.21 -2.03
N VAL A 246 8.90 5.08 -1.72
CA VAL A 246 9.40 5.27 -0.35
C VAL A 246 9.28 6.74 0.00
N GLY A 247 8.69 7.02 1.16
CA GLY A 247 8.62 8.37 1.70
C GLY A 247 9.21 8.45 3.11
N VAL A 248 9.46 9.67 3.57
CA VAL A 248 9.89 9.96 4.95
C VAL A 248 8.91 10.90 5.61
N TRP A 249 8.51 10.54 6.83
CA TRP A 249 7.66 11.32 7.71
C TRP A 249 8.43 11.76 8.94
N THR A 250 7.87 12.77 9.60
CA THR A 250 8.18 13.10 10.99
C THR A 250 6.93 12.82 11.84
N PHE A 251 6.99 13.14 13.12
CA PHE A 251 5.82 13.05 13.99
C PHE A 251 4.69 14.00 13.58
N ASP A 252 4.90 14.95 12.67
CA ASP A 252 3.88 15.94 12.29
C ASP A 252 2.75 15.37 11.43
N GLY A 253 2.95 14.22 10.79
CA GLY A 253 1.93 13.49 10.03
C GLY A 253 1.98 13.68 8.52
N GLU A 254 2.56 14.78 8.04
CA GLU A 254 2.75 15.00 6.60
C GLU A 254 4.06 14.38 6.08
N PRO A 255 4.08 13.90 4.82
CA PRO A 255 5.30 13.43 4.20
C PRO A 255 6.28 14.60 4.06
N LEU A 256 7.49 14.43 4.59
CA LEU A 256 8.58 15.36 4.36
C LEU A 256 9.12 15.22 2.94
N ALA A 257 9.27 13.99 2.45
CA ALA A 257 9.76 13.68 1.10
C ALA A 257 9.21 12.34 0.61
N THR A 258 9.02 12.19 -0.71
CA THR A 258 8.61 10.93 -1.35
C THR A 258 9.42 10.68 -2.62
N VAL A 259 9.64 9.40 -2.93
CA VAL A 259 10.43 8.96 -4.09
C VAL A 259 9.63 7.91 -4.87
N SER A 260 9.55 8.09 -6.19
CA SER A 260 9.00 7.11 -7.14
C SER A 260 10.06 6.78 -8.21
N VAL A 261 10.73 5.63 -8.06
CA VAL A 261 11.88 5.23 -8.91
C VAL A 261 11.89 3.77 -9.30
N SER A 262 10.74 3.12 -9.19
CA SER A 262 10.56 1.68 -9.38
C SER A 262 9.93 1.33 -10.73
N ASP A 263 9.57 2.32 -11.55
CA ASP A 263 8.92 2.11 -12.86
C ASP A 263 7.64 1.27 -12.75
N GLY A 264 6.83 1.53 -11.72
CA GLY A 264 5.54 0.86 -11.56
C GLY A 264 5.62 -0.57 -11.01
N ASN A 265 6.70 -0.95 -10.31
CA ASN A 265 6.76 -2.26 -9.63
C ASN A 265 5.46 -2.53 -8.86
N SER A 266 4.93 -3.75 -8.97
CA SER A 266 3.68 -4.13 -8.28
C SER A 266 3.88 -4.54 -6.82
N ARG A 267 5.09 -4.34 -6.25
CA ARG A 267 5.46 -4.72 -4.88
C ARG A 267 6.52 -3.78 -4.29
N PRO A 268 6.57 -3.63 -2.94
CA PRO A 268 7.59 -2.82 -2.29
C PRO A 268 8.99 -3.32 -2.62
N SER A 269 9.85 -2.41 -3.06
CA SER A 269 11.26 -2.72 -3.32
C SER A 269 12.08 -2.57 -2.04
N GLU A 270 13.15 -3.36 -1.93
CA GLU A 270 14.05 -3.25 -0.78
C GLU A 270 14.68 -1.85 -0.73
N PHE A 271 14.65 -1.24 0.45
CA PHE A 271 15.27 0.06 0.66
C PHE A 271 16.06 0.10 1.98
N ALA A 272 16.93 1.10 2.11
CA ALA A 272 17.63 1.38 3.35
C ALA A 272 17.71 2.89 3.61
N LEU A 273 17.19 3.34 4.74
CA LEU A 273 17.29 4.72 5.19
C LEU A 273 18.69 4.98 5.77
N SER A 274 19.32 6.06 5.31
CA SER A 274 20.59 6.54 5.86
C SER A 274 20.47 6.94 7.34
N PRO A 275 21.55 6.87 8.14
CA PRO A 275 21.48 7.16 9.57
C PRO A 275 20.98 8.57 9.91
N ASP A 276 21.22 9.56 9.05
CA ASP A 276 20.73 10.94 9.22
C ASP A 276 19.30 11.14 8.71
N GLY A 277 18.70 10.11 8.10
CA GLY A 277 17.34 10.13 7.55
C GLY A 277 17.15 11.04 6.34
N ARG A 278 18.22 11.31 5.57
CA ARG A 278 18.19 12.28 4.45
C ARG A 278 18.52 11.69 3.08
N GLU A 279 18.91 10.44 3.03
CA GLU A 279 19.17 9.67 1.81
C GLU A 279 18.60 8.25 1.97
N VAL A 280 18.21 7.65 0.85
CA VAL A 280 17.73 6.27 0.83
C VAL A 280 18.43 5.49 -0.29
N TYR A 281 18.85 4.27 0.02
CA TYR A 281 19.10 3.27 -1.01
C TYR A 281 17.78 2.67 -1.43
N PHE A 282 17.49 2.63 -2.71
CA PHE A 282 16.29 2.02 -3.26
C PHE A 282 16.69 1.00 -4.32
N HIS A 283 16.27 -0.25 -4.13
CA HIS A 283 16.44 -1.29 -5.15
C HIS A 283 15.53 -1.01 -6.34
N CYS A 284 16.12 -0.89 -7.53
CA CYS A 284 15.41 -0.79 -8.80
C CYS A 284 16.19 -1.64 -9.81
N GLY A 285 15.46 -2.26 -10.74
CA GLY A 285 16.08 -2.91 -11.88
C GLY A 285 16.94 -1.90 -12.64
N THR A 286 18.08 -2.36 -13.16
CA THR A 286 18.80 -1.64 -14.21
C THR A 286 18.93 -2.64 -15.35
N ASN A 287 18.38 -2.31 -16.52
CA ASN A 287 18.30 -3.24 -17.64
C ASN A 287 19.70 -3.70 -18.10
N GLY A 288 20.05 -4.95 -17.74
CA GLY A 288 21.04 -5.79 -18.43
C GLY A 288 22.47 -5.26 -18.56
N ASP A 289 22.87 -4.23 -17.82
CA ASP A 289 24.17 -3.58 -18.00
C ASP A 289 25.34 -4.28 -17.27
N GLY A 290 25.04 -5.29 -16.46
CA GLY A 290 26.02 -6.10 -15.74
C GLY A 290 26.61 -5.44 -14.48
N GLY A 291 25.99 -4.35 -14.02
CA GLY A 291 26.40 -3.57 -12.85
C GLY A 291 25.63 -3.88 -11.56
N LEU A 292 26.05 -3.26 -10.46
CA LEU A 292 25.26 -3.32 -9.22
C LEU A 292 23.92 -2.58 -9.46
N GLN A 293 22.81 -3.18 -9.07
CA GLN A 293 21.45 -2.65 -9.22
C GLN A 293 21.08 -1.71 -8.06
N GLY A 294 20.06 -0.89 -8.28
CA GLY A 294 19.57 0.09 -7.32
C GLY A 294 20.15 1.49 -7.48
N CYS A 295 19.67 2.39 -6.62
CA CYS A 295 20.08 3.79 -6.60
C CYS A 295 20.19 4.34 -5.17
N LEU A 296 21.02 5.37 -4.99
CA LEU A 296 21.02 6.25 -3.82
C LEU A 296 20.33 7.54 -4.21
N VAL A 297 19.24 7.90 -3.53
CA VAL A 297 18.50 9.13 -3.81
C VAL A 297 18.35 9.97 -2.54
N PRO A 298 18.37 11.31 -2.65
CA PRO A 298 18.08 12.18 -1.52
C PRO A 298 16.60 12.05 -1.11
N LEU A 299 16.35 12.21 0.17
CA LEU A 299 15.03 12.15 0.80
C LEU A 299 14.90 13.30 1.82
N ASP A 300 15.40 14.47 1.43
CA ASP A 300 15.49 15.66 2.27
C ASP A 300 14.11 16.34 2.41
N ARG A 301 13.51 16.70 1.27
CA ARG A 301 12.18 17.32 1.11
C ARG A 301 11.60 17.05 -0.28
N GLY A 302 10.27 17.10 -0.40
CA GLY A 302 9.55 17.11 -1.68
C GLY A 302 9.47 15.77 -2.39
N HIS A 303 8.91 15.78 -3.59
CA HIS A 303 8.74 14.64 -4.47
C HIS A 303 9.89 14.51 -5.47
N LEU A 304 10.41 13.29 -5.58
CA LEU A 304 11.41 12.89 -6.56
C LEU A 304 10.85 11.75 -7.41
N SER A 305 10.85 11.94 -8.73
CA SER A 305 10.43 10.89 -9.66
C SER A 305 11.38 10.81 -10.84
N TRP A 306 11.75 9.60 -11.22
CA TRP A 306 12.45 9.28 -12.47
C TRP A 306 12.45 7.78 -12.72
N LEU A 307 12.81 7.34 -13.93
CA LEU A 307 12.74 5.93 -14.31
C LEU A 307 14.16 5.35 -14.53
N PRO A 308 14.76 4.68 -13.51
CA PRO A 308 16.13 4.15 -13.58
C PRO A 308 16.36 3.15 -14.72
N ASN A 309 15.33 2.38 -15.10
CA ASN A 309 15.39 1.36 -16.14
C ASN A 309 15.78 1.90 -17.53
N HIS A 310 15.49 3.17 -17.82
CA HIS A 310 15.76 3.77 -19.13
C HIS A 310 17.15 4.38 -19.27
N VAL A 311 17.95 4.35 -18.22
CA VAL A 311 19.25 5.02 -18.16
C VAL A 311 20.31 4.03 -18.64
N GLU A 312 21.05 4.39 -19.68
CA GLU A 312 22.07 3.53 -20.31
C GLU A 312 23.52 3.96 -20.01
N THR A 313 23.70 4.99 -19.17
CA THR A 313 25.01 5.58 -18.85
C THR A 313 25.23 5.73 -17.34
N ASP A 314 26.43 6.13 -16.93
CA ASP A 314 26.75 6.43 -15.53
C ASP A 314 25.89 7.60 -15.03
N HIS A 315 25.00 7.31 -14.08
CA HIS A 315 24.06 8.28 -13.52
C HIS A 315 24.45 8.66 -12.08
N PRO A 316 24.20 9.89 -11.58
CA PRO A 316 24.53 10.31 -10.21
C PRO A 316 23.82 9.54 -9.09
N TYR A 317 22.65 8.95 -9.35
CA TYR A 317 21.91 8.17 -8.34
C TYR A 317 22.09 6.67 -8.49
N LEU A 318 22.36 6.14 -9.69
CA LEU A 318 22.55 4.71 -9.86
C LEU A 318 23.78 4.19 -9.12
N MET A 319 23.70 2.93 -8.72
CA MET A 319 24.88 2.18 -8.31
C MET A 319 25.92 2.08 -9.43
N ALA A 320 27.17 1.78 -9.08
CA ALA A 320 28.23 1.71 -10.07
C ALA A 320 28.03 0.53 -11.03
N ARG A 321 28.07 0.84 -12.34
CA ARG A 321 27.94 -0.16 -13.41
C ARG A 321 29.11 -1.15 -13.47
N ARG A 322 30.30 -0.71 -13.05
CA ARG A 322 31.51 -1.53 -13.13
C ARG A 322 31.71 -2.30 -11.84
N LEU A 323 31.45 -3.60 -11.89
CA LEU A 323 31.81 -4.53 -10.83
C LEU A 323 33.30 -4.90 -10.92
N PRO A 324 33.99 -5.10 -9.78
CA PRO A 324 35.29 -5.74 -9.76
C PRO A 324 35.22 -7.11 -10.45
N GLU A 325 36.24 -7.47 -11.24
CA GLU A 325 36.23 -8.68 -12.08
C GLU A 325 35.89 -9.96 -11.30
N ALA A 326 36.49 -10.13 -10.12
CA ALA A 326 36.21 -11.27 -9.23
C ALA A 326 34.74 -11.33 -8.77
N VAL A 327 34.12 -10.19 -8.51
CA VAL A 327 32.70 -10.11 -8.09
C VAL A 327 31.79 -10.46 -9.28
N ARG A 328 32.10 -9.93 -10.46
CA ARG A 328 31.38 -10.23 -11.70
C ARG A 328 31.45 -11.72 -12.06
N GLU A 329 32.62 -12.34 -11.93
CA GLU A 329 32.80 -13.78 -12.15
C GLU A 329 31.98 -14.62 -11.15
N ASP A 330 31.99 -14.24 -9.87
CA ASP A 330 31.21 -14.93 -8.83
C ASP A 330 29.70 -14.83 -9.07
N PHE A 331 29.20 -13.67 -9.51
CA PHE A 331 27.80 -13.51 -9.89
C PHE A 331 27.45 -14.35 -11.13
N ALA A 332 28.28 -14.33 -12.16
CA ALA A 332 28.04 -15.09 -13.40
C ALA A 332 28.03 -16.61 -13.21
N GLN A 333 28.85 -17.15 -12.29
CA GLN A 333 28.89 -18.59 -11.99
C GLN A 333 27.66 -19.10 -11.24
N ARG A 334 26.94 -18.23 -10.52
CA ARG A 334 25.82 -18.60 -9.64
C ARG A 334 24.45 -18.46 -10.31
N ASP A 335 24.37 -17.67 -11.38
CA ASP A 335 23.16 -17.50 -12.20
C ASP A 335 22.77 -18.79 -12.97
N GLN A 336 23.66 -19.79 -13.03
CA GLN A 336 23.48 -21.03 -13.80
C GLN A 336 23.06 -22.26 -12.96
N GLY A 337 22.70 -22.09 -11.68
CA GLY A 337 22.43 -23.19 -10.74
C GLY A 337 20.96 -23.46 -10.46
N ASP A 338 20.59 -24.74 -10.34
CA ASP A 338 19.25 -25.22 -9.96
C ASP A 338 18.83 -24.69 -8.56
N GLY A 339 18.01 -23.64 -8.57
CA GLY A 339 16.85 -23.49 -7.67
C GLY A 339 17.01 -23.01 -6.23
N GLU A 340 18.17 -23.11 -5.55
CA GLU A 340 18.18 -22.79 -4.10
C GLU A 340 18.71 -21.41 -3.70
N TRP A 341 19.53 -20.72 -4.51
CA TRP A 341 20.05 -19.39 -4.13
C TRP A 341 20.29 -18.49 -5.37
N LYS A 342 19.33 -17.64 -5.73
CA LYS A 342 19.55 -16.55 -6.68
C LYS A 342 20.32 -15.44 -5.96
N VAL A 343 21.65 -15.42 -6.09
CA VAL A 343 22.47 -14.26 -5.68
C VAL A 343 22.73 -13.44 -6.94
N GLY A 344 22.00 -12.34 -7.10
CA GLY A 344 22.17 -11.47 -8.25
C GLY A 344 22.99 -10.21 -7.96
N GLN A 345 22.92 -9.26 -8.87
CA GLN A 345 23.74 -8.05 -8.86
C GLN A 345 23.14 -6.95 -7.96
N TRP A 346 22.61 -7.28 -6.79
CA TRP A 346 21.97 -6.32 -5.88
C TRP A 346 22.36 -6.52 -4.41
N ILE A 347 21.91 -5.61 -3.53
CA ILE A 347 22.14 -5.67 -2.09
C ILE A 347 20.87 -6.24 -1.43
N ASP A 348 20.93 -7.48 -0.94
CA ASP A 348 19.83 -8.12 -0.18
C ASP A 348 19.73 -7.53 1.23
N ASP A 349 18.52 -7.25 1.73
CA ASP A 349 18.26 -6.64 3.04
C ASP A 349 19.21 -5.47 3.37
N PRO A 350 19.27 -4.43 2.52
CA PRO A 350 20.27 -3.37 2.61
C PRO A 350 20.20 -2.65 3.96
N VAL A 351 21.36 -2.45 4.60
CA VAL A 351 21.51 -1.65 5.82
C VAL A 351 22.66 -0.67 5.68
N TRP A 352 22.50 0.53 6.22
CA TRP A 352 23.57 1.51 6.28
C TRP A 352 24.54 1.23 7.42
N SER A 353 25.81 1.57 7.19
CA SER A 353 26.76 1.70 8.27
C SER A 353 26.35 2.85 9.20
N PRO A 354 26.62 2.74 10.52
CA PRO A 354 26.28 3.80 11.47
C PRO A 354 26.97 5.15 11.24
N ASP A 355 28.00 5.20 10.38
CA ASP A 355 28.70 6.42 9.97
C ASP A 355 28.26 6.94 8.59
N GLY A 356 27.31 6.27 7.92
CA GLY A 356 26.77 6.67 6.62
C GLY A 356 27.72 6.46 5.44
N THR A 357 28.88 5.82 5.63
CA THR A 357 29.89 5.68 4.57
C THR A 357 29.73 4.44 3.70
N ARG A 358 28.92 3.46 4.13
CA ARG A 358 28.74 2.18 3.43
C ARG A 358 27.32 1.66 3.52
N LEU A 359 26.94 0.89 2.49
CA LEU A 359 25.81 -0.03 2.51
C LEU A 359 26.32 -1.46 2.68
N PHE A 360 25.54 -2.29 3.38
CA PHE A 360 25.79 -3.71 3.56
C PHE A 360 24.54 -4.52 3.23
N GLY A 361 24.72 -5.72 2.70
CA GLY A 361 23.62 -6.66 2.44
C GLY A 361 23.79 -8.01 3.13
N SER A 362 22.68 -8.74 3.30
CA SER A 362 22.63 -10.08 3.89
C SER A 362 23.33 -11.14 3.03
N ASN A 363 23.54 -10.88 1.75
CA ASN A 363 24.43 -11.64 0.86
C ASN A 363 25.94 -11.37 1.09
N ALA A 364 26.30 -10.61 2.13
CA ALA A 364 27.66 -10.22 2.49
C ALA A 364 28.37 -9.41 1.39
N ILE A 365 27.68 -8.40 0.88
CA ILE A 365 28.23 -7.33 0.06
C ILE A 365 28.47 -6.08 0.90
N SER A 366 29.49 -5.30 0.55
CA SER A 366 29.70 -3.95 1.07
C SER A 366 29.95 -2.99 -0.08
N VAL A 367 29.28 -1.85 -0.04
CA VAL A 367 29.30 -0.83 -1.09
C VAL A 367 29.68 0.49 -0.45
N ASP A 368 30.66 1.20 -1.01
CA ASP A 368 31.00 2.56 -0.58
C ASP A 368 29.93 3.52 -1.10
N THR A 369 29.32 4.30 -0.22
CA THR A 369 28.17 5.16 -0.61
C THR A 369 28.61 6.39 -1.40
N GLY A 370 29.87 6.81 -1.26
CA GLY A 370 30.43 7.95 -1.98
C GLY A 370 30.80 7.61 -3.42
N THR A 371 31.43 6.44 -3.64
CA THR A 371 31.77 5.96 -4.99
C THR A 371 30.63 5.17 -5.63
N ARG A 372 29.76 4.56 -4.81
CA ARG A 372 28.69 3.60 -5.18
C ARG A 372 29.22 2.30 -5.78
N GLU A 373 30.49 2.01 -5.52
CA GLU A 373 31.19 0.81 -5.98
C GLU A 373 31.23 -0.26 -4.89
N VAL A 374 31.22 -1.52 -5.31
CA VAL A 374 31.42 -2.67 -4.42
C VAL A 374 32.83 -2.61 -3.83
N ALA A 375 32.91 -2.36 -2.52
CA ALA A 375 34.15 -2.33 -1.77
C ALA A 375 34.70 -3.75 -1.54
N TRP A 376 33.81 -4.68 -1.18
CA TRP A 376 34.11 -6.11 -1.10
C TRP A 376 32.83 -6.93 -1.17
N TYR A 377 32.97 -8.19 -1.55
CA TYR A 377 31.90 -9.17 -1.60
C TYR A 377 32.43 -10.53 -1.13
N ALA A 378 31.70 -11.18 -0.23
CA ALA A 378 32.10 -12.45 0.35
C ALA A 378 30.88 -13.39 0.48
N PRO A 379 30.49 -14.09 -0.60
CA PRO A 379 29.19 -14.73 -0.71
C PRO A 379 28.83 -15.58 0.51
N SER A 380 27.68 -15.27 1.12
CA SER A 380 27.20 -15.87 2.36
C SER A 380 25.69 -16.10 2.26
N ARG A 381 25.18 -17.07 3.02
CA ARG A 381 23.72 -17.35 3.10
C ARG A 381 22.98 -16.28 3.92
N LEU A 382 23.70 -15.69 4.88
CA LEU A 382 23.18 -14.70 5.82
C LEU A 382 24.35 -13.84 6.30
N ALA A 383 24.13 -12.55 6.42
CA ALA A 383 25.09 -11.62 6.97
C ALA A 383 24.41 -10.49 7.74
N ARG A 384 25.06 -10.05 8.83
CA ARG A 384 24.57 -8.95 9.67
C ARG A 384 25.72 -8.07 10.14
N LEU A 385 25.57 -6.76 9.92
CA LEU A 385 26.49 -5.73 10.41
C LEU A 385 26.29 -5.51 11.92
N SER A 386 27.39 -5.37 12.66
CA SER A 386 27.35 -5.00 14.07
C SER A 386 26.88 -3.55 14.25
N PRO A 387 26.21 -3.20 15.38
CA PRO A 387 25.71 -1.84 15.63
C PRO A 387 26.79 -0.75 15.68
N ASP A 388 28.06 -1.12 15.89
CA ASP A 388 29.21 -0.20 15.83
C ASP A 388 29.79 -0.03 14.41
N GLY A 389 29.29 -0.79 13.43
CA GLY A 389 29.70 -0.75 12.03
C GLY A 389 31.06 -1.38 11.73
N ARG A 390 31.68 -2.09 12.67
CA ARG A 390 33.07 -2.58 12.54
C ARG A 390 33.17 -4.04 12.12
N VAL A 391 32.17 -4.85 12.42
CA VAL A 391 32.20 -6.31 12.22
C VAL A 391 30.97 -6.74 11.43
N VAL A 392 31.15 -7.69 10.51
CA VAL A 392 30.04 -8.38 9.85
C VAL A 392 30.09 -9.85 10.21
N ALA A 393 29.02 -10.36 10.80
CA ALA A 393 28.84 -11.79 11.00
C ALA A 393 28.31 -12.40 9.70
N THR A 394 28.96 -13.44 9.18
CA THR A 394 28.61 -14.07 7.89
C THR A 394 28.50 -15.58 8.03
N VAL A 395 27.40 -16.16 7.54
CA VAL A 395 27.14 -17.61 7.56
C VAL A 395 27.45 -18.20 6.20
N THR A 396 28.32 -19.21 6.18
CA THR A 396 28.66 -19.97 4.97
C THR A 396 28.43 -21.46 5.21
N ARG A 397 28.55 -22.28 4.17
CA ARG A 397 28.54 -23.75 4.31
C ARG A 397 29.62 -24.30 5.26
N ARG A 398 30.66 -23.51 5.56
CA ARG A 398 31.75 -23.90 6.50
C ARG A 398 31.49 -23.47 7.94
N GLY A 399 30.36 -22.79 8.21
CA GLY A 399 30.03 -22.23 9.52
C GLY A 399 29.99 -20.70 9.51
N LEU A 400 29.89 -20.13 10.71
CA LEU A 400 29.85 -18.69 10.96
C LEU A 400 31.27 -18.10 10.99
N PHE A 401 31.44 -16.93 10.38
CA PHE A 401 32.67 -16.14 10.43
C PHE A 401 32.36 -14.72 10.88
N LEU A 402 33.28 -14.10 11.61
CA LEU A 402 33.26 -12.66 11.83
C LEU A 402 34.29 -12.01 10.90
N ARG A 403 33.88 -10.96 10.19
CA ARG A 403 34.68 -10.22 9.21
C ARG A 403 34.85 -8.78 9.63
N GLU A 404 35.95 -8.17 9.22
CA GLU A 404 36.11 -6.73 9.30
C GLU A 404 35.19 -6.07 8.26
N ALA A 405 34.31 -5.16 8.71
CA ALA A 405 33.32 -4.53 7.85
C ALA A 405 33.94 -3.65 6.75
N SER A 406 35.14 -3.12 6.96
CA SER A 406 35.83 -2.27 5.99
C SER A 406 36.51 -3.00 4.85
N THR A 407 36.95 -4.24 5.08
CA THR A 407 37.77 -4.98 4.11
C THR A 407 37.19 -6.33 3.72
N GLY A 408 36.16 -6.82 4.42
CA GLY A 408 35.60 -8.16 4.25
C GLY A 408 36.52 -9.29 4.74
N ARG A 409 37.70 -8.96 5.28
CA ARG A 409 38.67 -9.95 5.74
C ARG A 409 38.15 -10.70 6.95
N ILE A 410 38.38 -12.01 6.96
CA ILE A 410 38.02 -12.86 8.09
C ILE A 410 38.86 -12.43 9.30
N ARG A 411 38.17 -12.03 10.36
CA ARG A 411 38.76 -11.72 11.67
C ARG A 411 38.85 -12.99 12.52
N CYS A 412 37.79 -13.79 12.57
CA CYS A 412 37.77 -15.07 13.26
C CYS A 412 36.70 -16.02 12.70
N GLY A 413 36.76 -17.29 13.11
CA GLY A 413 35.96 -18.40 12.59
C GLY A 413 36.79 -19.41 11.78
N PRO A 414 36.18 -20.50 11.28
CA PRO A 414 34.76 -20.81 11.38
C PRO A 414 34.33 -21.21 12.79
N PHE A 415 33.14 -20.78 13.21
CA PHE A 415 32.42 -21.37 14.33
C PHE A 415 31.46 -22.44 13.79
N ALA A 416 31.68 -23.69 14.18
CA ALA A 416 30.87 -24.83 13.78
C ALA A 416 29.65 -24.97 14.70
N LEU A 417 28.66 -24.09 14.52
CA LEU A 417 27.44 -24.01 15.34
C LEU A 417 26.26 -24.78 14.72
N GLY A 418 26.49 -25.60 13.70
CA GLY A 418 25.41 -26.19 12.89
C GLY A 418 25.07 -25.33 11.67
N GLY A 419 23.80 -25.24 11.30
CA GLY A 419 23.32 -24.36 10.23
C GLY A 419 22.57 -23.15 10.81
N PRO A 420 23.27 -22.07 11.24
CA PRO A 420 22.61 -20.87 11.73
C PRO A 420 21.56 -20.37 10.76
N VAL A 421 20.37 -20.04 11.27
CA VAL A 421 19.22 -19.51 10.51
C VAL A 421 19.01 -18.03 10.74
N SER A 422 19.45 -17.50 11.88
CA SER A 422 19.15 -16.14 12.33
C SER A 422 20.31 -15.57 13.17
N LEU A 423 20.50 -14.24 13.13
CA LEU A 423 21.65 -13.52 13.72
C LEU A 423 21.21 -12.18 14.34
N HIS A 424 21.30 -12.06 15.67
CA HIS A 424 20.87 -10.86 16.39
C HIS A 424 22.00 -10.24 17.21
N TRP A 425 22.45 -9.05 16.80
CA TRP A 425 23.40 -8.26 17.58
C TRP A 425 22.69 -7.58 18.76
N ALA A 426 23.32 -7.55 19.92
CA ALA A 426 22.86 -6.75 21.05
C ALA A 426 22.93 -5.26 20.67
N PRO A 427 21.90 -4.45 21.00
CA PRO A 427 21.87 -3.04 20.68
C PRO A 427 22.95 -2.27 21.44
N GLY A 428 23.37 -1.14 20.86
CA GLY A 428 24.37 -0.24 21.44
C GLY A 428 25.80 -0.47 20.93
N ARG A 429 26.55 0.62 20.77
CA ARG A 429 27.91 0.59 20.18
C ARG A 429 28.99 0.06 21.13
N ALA A 430 28.70 -0.04 22.43
CA ALA A 430 29.66 -0.45 23.45
C ALA A 430 29.70 -1.97 23.67
N VAL A 431 28.64 -2.68 23.29
CA VAL A 431 28.47 -4.12 23.50
C VAL A 431 28.60 -4.83 22.15
N ASN A 432 29.55 -5.74 22.02
CA ASN A 432 29.78 -6.49 20.79
C ASN A 432 29.36 -7.96 20.96
N ARG A 433 28.08 -8.16 21.29
CA ARG A 433 27.50 -9.46 21.58
C ARG A 433 26.53 -9.88 20.48
N LEU A 434 26.64 -11.12 20.03
CA LEU A 434 25.85 -11.69 18.95
C LEU A 434 25.14 -12.96 19.43
N ALA A 435 23.82 -13.00 19.32
CA ALA A 435 23.05 -14.24 19.36
C ALA A 435 23.00 -14.87 17.98
N VAL A 436 23.21 -16.19 17.95
CA VAL A 436 23.15 -17.01 16.75
C VAL A 436 22.15 -18.12 17.00
N LEU A 437 21.09 -18.14 16.20
CA LEU A 437 20.01 -19.11 16.31
C LEU A 437 20.20 -20.20 15.27
N THR A 438 20.03 -21.46 15.68
CA THR A 438 20.15 -22.65 14.81
C THR A 438 18.88 -23.47 14.91
N PRO A 439 18.43 -24.09 13.81
CA PRO A 439 17.15 -24.79 13.76
C PRO A 439 17.19 -26.03 14.67
N PRO A 440 16.02 -26.54 15.07
CA PRO A 440 15.94 -27.78 15.82
C PRO A 440 16.60 -28.95 15.09
N THR A 441 17.32 -29.81 15.81
CA THR A 441 17.96 -31.00 15.22
C THR A 441 17.14 -32.26 15.51
N GLY A 442 16.65 -32.94 14.46
CA GLY A 442 15.91 -34.20 14.60
C GLY A 442 14.43 -33.99 14.97
N THR A 443 13.87 -34.83 15.85
CA THR A 443 12.47 -34.76 16.32
C THR A 443 12.28 -33.88 17.56
N ALA A 444 13.30 -33.12 17.97
CA ALA A 444 13.23 -32.28 19.16
C ALA A 444 12.60 -30.92 18.81
N GLU A 445 11.70 -30.40 19.66
CA GLU A 445 11.08 -29.07 19.54
C GLU A 445 11.99 -27.93 20.06
N THR A 446 13.30 -28.17 20.12
CA THR A 446 14.30 -27.25 20.70
C THR A 446 15.39 -26.92 19.69
N GLY A 447 15.65 -25.63 19.49
CA GLY A 447 16.73 -25.09 18.66
C GLY A 447 17.94 -24.67 19.49
N GLY A 448 19.07 -24.45 18.81
CA GLY A 448 20.30 -23.97 19.45
C GLY A 448 20.36 -22.45 19.52
N VAL A 449 20.69 -21.91 20.70
CA VAL A 449 21.06 -20.51 20.92
C VAL A 449 22.53 -20.47 21.30
N HIS A 450 23.31 -19.68 20.55
CA HIS A 450 24.73 -19.49 20.80
C HIS A 450 25.04 -18.01 20.97
N ILE A 451 25.72 -17.62 22.06
CA ILE A 451 26.14 -16.23 22.27
C ILE A 451 27.64 -16.10 22.04
N LEU A 452 28.02 -15.18 21.16
CA LEU A 452 29.38 -14.72 21.00
C LEU A 452 29.54 -13.37 21.70
N ASP A 453 30.63 -13.22 22.45
CA ASP A 453 31.08 -11.94 23.00
C ASP A 453 32.43 -11.59 22.39
N GLY A 454 32.43 -10.56 21.53
CA GLY A 454 33.57 -10.27 20.67
C GLY A 454 33.87 -11.41 19.69
N ASP A 455 35.03 -12.04 19.85
CA ASP A 455 35.49 -13.16 19.02
C ASP A 455 35.40 -14.52 19.72
N ARG A 456 34.75 -14.58 20.90
CA ARG A 456 34.66 -15.79 21.72
C ARG A 456 33.22 -16.27 21.80
N LEU A 457 33.02 -17.56 21.54
CA LEU A 457 31.78 -18.24 21.90
C LEU A 457 31.74 -18.38 23.42
N VAL A 458 30.83 -17.66 24.08
CA VAL A 458 30.71 -17.65 25.55
C VAL A 458 29.54 -18.50 26.05
N PHE A 459 28.58 -18.83 25.18
CA PHE A 459 27.39 -19.58 25.55
C PHE A 459 26.88 -20.46 24.40
N SER A 460 26.32 -21.62 24.75
CA SER A 460 25.55 -22.47 23.83
C SER A 460 24.56 -23.33 24.62
N ALA A 461 23.28 -23.24 24.28
CA ALA A 461 22.24 -24.07 24.90
C ALA A 461 21.17 -24.49 23.88
N GLN A 462 20.40 -25.50 24.26
CA GLN A 462 19.15 -25.85 23.59
C GLN A 462 18.01 -25.14 24.31
N VAL A 463 17.19 -24.40 23.57
CA VAL A 463 16.00 -23.73 24.10
C VAL A 463 14.79 -24.09 23.24
N PRO A 464 13.56 -24.04 23.79
CA PRO A 464 12.35 -24.14 22.97
C PRO A 464 12.41 -23.14 21.82
N HIS A 465 12.26 -23.61 20.58
CA HIS A 465 12.39 -22.79 19.39
C HIS A 465 11.24 -23.12 18.44
N ALA A 466 10.47 -22.11 18.05
CA ALA A 466 9.25 -22.27 17.25
C ALA A 466 9.49 -22.60 15.76
N GLY A 467 10.71 -22.98 15.38
CA GLY A 467 11.02 -23.51 14.04
C GLY A 467 10.98 -22.48 12.90
N TRP A 468 11.01 -21.18 13.19
CA TRP A 468 10.91 -20.12 12.18
C TRP A 468 12.00 -20.18 11.10
N GLU A 469 11.60 -19.93 9.85
CA GLU A 469 12.49 -19.81 8.69
C GLU A 469 13.16 -18.43 8.60
N ASN A 470 14.14 -18.29 7.70
CA ASN A 470 14.96 -17.09 7.47
C ASN A 470 14.15 -15.93 6.85
N ARG A 471 13.23 -15.33 7.62
CA ARG A 471 12.44 -14.14 7.25
C ARG A 471 12.63 -13.00 8.27
N GLU A 472 13.87 -12.78 8.68
CA GLU A 472 14.20 -11.69 9.59
C GLU A 472 14.07 -10.32 8.91
N GLY A 473 13.33 -9.44 9.57
CA GLY A 473 13.21 -8.02 9.27
C GLY A 473 12.25 -7.41 10.28
N ASP A 474 10.96 -7.57 10.02
CA ASP A 474 9.89 -7.15 10.92
C ASP A 474 9.60 -8.30 11.92
N HIS A 475 9.44 -9.53 11.42
CA HIS A 475 9.28 -10.76 12.21
C HIS A 475 10.56 -11.12 12.98
N ASN A 476 10.61 -10.82 14.29
CA ASN A 476 11.78 -11.06 15.14
C ASN A 476 11.41 -11.86 16.38
N ALA A 477 11.75 -13.15 16.41
CA ALA A 477 11.53 -14.00 17.57
C ALA A 477 12.55 -13.79 18.73
N TRP A 478 13.49 -12.85 18.59
CA TRP A 478 14.55 -12.57 19.55
C TRP A 478 14.77 -11.07 19.75
N ALA A 479 14.80 -10.63 21.00
CA ALA A 479 15.10 -9.25 21.36
C ALA A 479 16.12 -9.17 22.51
N TRP A 480 17.18 -8.40 22.31
CA TRP A 480 18.16 -8.10 23.36
C TRP A 480 17.72 -6.90 24.18
N ALA A 481 17.92 -6.97 25.49
CA ALA A 481 17.87 -5.79 26.35
C ALA A 481 18.98 -4.78 25.95
N PRO A 482 18.79 -3.46 26.15
CA PRO A 482 19.77 -2.42 25.81
C PRO A 482 21.21 -2.64 26.32
N GLY A 483 21.40 -3.41 27.39
CA GLY A 483 22.73 -3.76 27.93
C GLY A 483 23.33 -5.07 27.40
N GLY A 484 22.60 -5.85 26.61
CA GLY A 484 23.03 -7.17 26.10
C GLY A 484 23.15 -8.28 27.15
N GLU A 485 22.80 -8.02 28.41
CA GLU A 485 22.87 -8.99 29.52
C GLU A 485 21.60 -9.83 29.68
N ARG A 486 20.49 -9.42 29.06
CA ARG A 486 19.22 -10.15 29.03
C ARG A 486 18.69 -10.20 27.62
N ALA A 487 17.94 -11.23 27.29
CA ALA A 487 17.19 -11.31 26.04
C ALA A 487 15.82 -11.95 26.28
N ALA A 488 14.86 -11.58 25.45
CA ALA A 488 13.57 -12.21 25.35
C ALA A 488 13.50 -12.98 24.04
N PHE A 489 12.87 -14.16 24.05
CA PHE A 489 12.57 -14.89 22.82
C PHE A 489 11.23 -15.61 22.89
N LEU A 490 10.61 -15.77 21.71
CA LEU A 490 9.34 -16.44 21.55
C LEU A 490 9.52 -17.97 21.48
N THR A 491 8.68 -18.70 22.21
CA THR A 491 8.69 -20.16 22.26
C THR A 491 7.55 -20.76 21.45
N ILE A 492 7.68 -22.04 21.07
CA ILE A 492 6.62 -22.79 20.36
C ILE A 492 5.32 -22.95 21.16
N SER A 493 5.38 -22.74 22.48
CA SER A 493 4.22 -22.83 23.37
C SER A 493 3.42 -21.53 23.48
N GLY A 494 3.72 -20.51 22.66
CA GLY A 494 3.03 -19.22 22.69
C GLY A 494 3.40 -18.38 23.92
N SER A 495 4.65 -18.44 24.36
CA SER A 495 5.17 -17.61 25.46
C SER A 495 6.45 -16.88 25.07
N ALA A 496 6.69 -15.71 25.65
CA ALA A 496 7.98 -15.04 25.56
C ALA A 496 8.78 -15.31 26.84
N GLU A 497 9.91 -16.00 26.72
CA GLU A 497 10.82 -16.27 27.84
C GLU A 497 11.92 -15.22 27.91
N ILE A 498 12.18 -14.75 29.14
CA ILE A 498 13.17 -13.71 29.43
C ILE A 498 14.33 -14.34 30.18
N TRP A 499 15.51 -14.32 29.58
CA TRP A 499 16.70 -14.95 30.12
C TRP A 499 17.77 -13.93 30.47
N SER A 500 18.49 -14.18 31.56
CA SER A 500 19.69 -13.44 31.93
C SER A 500 20.94 -14.24 31.58
N PHE A 501 21.91 -13.55 30.99
CA PHE A 501 23.23 -14.02 30.60
C PHE A 501 24.34 -13.30 31.37
N ALA A 502 24.02 -12.72 32.53
CA ALA A 502 25.00 -12.04 33.39
C ALA A 502 26.10 -13.00 33.89
N ASP A 503 25.75 -14.26 34.14
CA ASP A 503 26.69 -15.40 34.24
C ASP A 503 26.51 -16.30 33.01
N PRO A 504 27.35 -16.17 31.96
CA PRO A 504 27.24 -16.99 30.76
C PRO A 504 27.39 -18.50 31.01
N ALA A 505 27.99 -18.91 32.14
CA ALA A 505 28.10 -20.33 32.48
C ALA A 505 26.79 -20.91 33.01
N ASN A 506 25.91 -20.08 33.56
CA ASN A 506 24.64 -20.47 34.18
C ASN A 506 23.54 -19.45 33.84
N PRO A 507 22.99 -19.47 32.61
CA PRO A 507 21.88 -18.59 32.27
C PRO A 507 20.67 -18.90 33.16
N VAL A 508 19.91 -17.87 33.51
CA VAL A 508 18.74 -18.01 34.38
C VAL A 508 17.52 -17.48 33.65
N LEU A 509 16.47 -18.29 33.57
CA LEU A 509 15.14 -17.83 33.21
C LEU A 509 14.67 -16.86 34.30
N VAL A 510 14.53 -15.59 33.93
CA VAL A 510 14.07 -14.51 34.81
C VAL A 510 12.56 -14.55 34.95
N ARG A 511 11.85 -14.72 33.81
CA ARG A 511 10.39 -14.69 33.73
C ARG A 511 9.92 -15.30 32.40
N SER A 512 8.68 -15.77 32.38
CA SER A 512 7.94 -16.08 31.17
C SER A 512 6.65 -15.25 31.16
N VAL A 513 6.27 -14.72 30.00
CA VAL A 513 5.01 -14.00 29.79
C VAL A 513 4.23 -14.66 28.66
N LEU A 514 2.91 -14.60 28.71
CA LEU A 514 2.06 -15.13 27.64
C LEU A 514 2.27 -14.28 26.39
N ALA A 515 2.48 -14.93 25.25
CA ALA A 515 2.69 -14.26 23.96
C ALA A 515 1.64 -14.68 22.92
N GLY A 516 0.84 -15.71 23.19
CA GLY A 516 -0.23 -16.15 22.30
C GLY A 516 0.32 -16.55 20.92
N GLY A 517 -0.27 -15.98 19.87
CA GLY A 517 0.11 -16.19 18.47
C GLY A 517 1.25 -15.30 17.97
N ALA A 518 1.82 -14.45 18.82
CA ALA A 518 2.84 -13.48 18.42
C ALA A 518 4.01 -14.12 17.68
N ASP A 519 4.44 -13.46 16.62
CA ASP A 519 5.61 -13.83 15.83
C ASP A 519 6.80 -12.88 16.03
N THR A 520 6.55 -11.75 16.71
CA THR A 520 7.54 -10.70 16.95
C THR A 520 7.64 -10.31 18.42
N VAL A 521 8.88 -10.11 18.88
CA VAL A 521 9.20 -9.52 20.18
C VAL A 521 10.19 -8.37 20.02
N TYR A 522 9.93 -7.26 20.70
CA TYR A 522 10.83 -6.12 20.84
C TYR A 522 11.15 -5.87 22.31
N TRP A 523 12.34 -5.32 22.57
CA TRP A 523 12.75 -4.85 23.89
C TRP A 523 13.01 -3.35 23.83
N GLY A 524 12.05 -2.57 24.35
CA GLY A 524 12.14 -1.12 24.34
C GLY A 524 12.72 -0.52 25.62
N ALA A 525 12.59 0.79 25.73
CA ALA A 525 12.99 1.57 26.90
C ALA A 525 12.20 1.17 28.15
N ASP A 526 12.73 1.52 29.32
CA ASP A 526 12.13 1.26 30.63
C ASP A 526 11.81 -0.22 30.92
N ASP A 527 12.57 -1.13 30.31
CA ASP A 527 12.38 -2.58 30.44
C ASP A 527 10.94 -3.02 30.10
N THR A 528 10.35 -2.42 29.06
CA THR A 528 9.09 -2.90 28.46
C THR A 528 9.39 -3.82 27.27
N LEU A 529 8.80 -5.01 27.28
CA LEU A 529 8.70 -5.86 26.11
C LEU A 529 7.46 -5.51 25.30
N VAL A 530 7.59 -5.54 23.98
CA VAL A 530 6.44 -5.55 23.09
C VAL A 530 6.36 -6.91 22.43
N VAL A 531 5.19 -7.53 22.48
CA VAL A 531 4.89 -8.79 21.83
C VAL A 531 3.79 -8.51 20.82
N LEU A 532 4.00 -8.89 19.56
CA LEU A 532 3.16 -8.46 18.44
C LEU A 532 2.99 -9.59 17.40
N ASP A 533 1.80 -9.67 16.82
CA ASP A 533 1.50 -10.30 15.53
C ASP A 533 0.73 -9.29 14.63
N ASP A 534 0.05 -9.79 13.59
CA ASP A 534 -0.67 -8.98 12.61
C ASP A 534 -1.97 -8.35 13.16
N VAL A 535 -2.44 -8.75 14.35
CA VAL A 535 -3.67 -8.22 14.98
C VAL A 535 -3.52 -7.87 16.46
N VAL A 536 -2.70 -8.57 17.22
CA VAL A 536 -2.47 -8.41 18.65
C VAL A 536 -1.16 -7.69 18.91
N MET A 537 -1.20 -6.74 19.83
CA MET A 537 0.00 -6.09 20.35
C MET A 537 -0.11 -5.84 21.85
N GLN A 538 0.87 -6.34 22.60
CA GLN A 538 0.91 -6.27 24.06
C GLN A 538 2.23 -5.67 24.57
N PHE A 539 2.13 -4.78 25.56
CA PHE A 539 3.24 -4.10 26.20
C PHE A 539 3.38 -4.59 27.64
N VAL A 540 4.50 -5.24 27.97
CA VAL A 540 4.70 -5.91 29.26
C VAL A 540 5.95 -5.43 29.96
N LYS A 541 5.82 -4.94 31.20
CA LYS A 541 6.96 -4.58 32.05
C LYS A 541 7.70 -5.82 32.50
N VAL A 542 8.97 -5.96 32.16
CA VAL A 542 9.78 -7.16 32.45
C VAL A 542 9.91 -7.43 33.95
N ALA A 543 10.10 -6.37 34.75
CA ALA A 543 10.33 -6.50 36.18
C ALA A 543 9.11 -7.07 36.92
N THR A 544 7.93 -6.54 36.63
CA THR A 544 6.67 -6.86 37.34
C THR A 544 5.85 -7.94 36.64
N GLY A 545 5.93 -8.03 35.31
CA GLY A 545 5.01 -8.79 34.46
C GLY A 545 3.69 -8.05 34.21
N GLU A 546 3.60 -6.77 34.56
CA GLU A 546 2.43 -5.92 34.36
C GLU A 546 2.23 -5.62 32.88
N VAL A 547 1.01 -5.80 32.39
CA VAL A 547 0.59 -5.41 31.05
C VAL A 547 0.17 -3.94 31.11
N VAL A 548 0.92 -3.06 30.45
CA VAL A 548 0.66 -1.61 30.43
C VAL A 548 -0.13 -1.17 29.19
N GLY A 549 -0.22 -2.03 28.19
CA GLY A 549 -1.08 -1.89 27.03
C GLY A 549 -1.39 -3.25 26.42
N ASP A 550 -2.64 -3.46 26.04
CA ASP A 550 -3.13 -4.68 25.41
C ASP A 550 -4.10 -4.26 24.30
N VAL A 551 -3.72 -4.51 23.05
CA VAL A 551 -4.45 -4.04 21.88
C VAL A 551 -4.76 -5.23 20.98
N TYR A 552 -6.04 -5.38 20.69
CA TYR A 552 -6.53 -6.33 19.71
C TYR A 552 -7.19 -5.55 18.55
N SER A 553 -6.56 -5.57 17.39
CA SER A 553 -7.01 -4.85 16.20
C SER A 553 -8.05 -5.67 15.43
N LEU A 554 -8.80 -5.02 14.52
CA LEU A 554 -9.77 -5.64 13.61
C LEU A 554 -10.99 -6.31 14.27
N TYR A 555 -11.20 -6.09 15.56
CA TYR A 555 -12.43 -6.52 16.20
C TYR A 555 -13.60 -5.62 15.80
N VAL A 556 -14.74 -6.25 15.49
CA VAL A 556 -15.97 -5.57 15.10
C VAL A 556 -17.05 -5.96 16.10
N PRO A 557 -17.42 -5.07 17.03
CA PRO A 557 -18.51 -5.32 17.96
C PRO A 557 -19.85 -5.56 17.23
N PRO A 558 -20.70 -6.47 17.73
CA PRO A 558 -22.03 -6.73 17.18
C PRO A 558 -23.04 -5.61 17.49
N GLY A 559 -22.75 -4.73 18.45
CA GLY A 559 -23.59 -3.58 18.79
C GLY A 559 -23.65 -2.51 17.67
N PRO A 560 -24.62 -1.58 17.75
CA PRO A 560 -24.75 -0.49 16.79
C PRO A 560 -23.57 0.49 16.89
N ARG A 561 -23.19 1.08 15.76
CA ARG A 561 -22.18 2.14 15.73
C ARG A 561 -22.75 3.46 16.27
N PRO A 562 -21.91 4.39 16.77
CA PRO A 562 -22.35 5.71 17.24
C PRO A 562 -22.96 6.58 16.13
N VAL A 563 -22.44 6.45 14.91
CA VAL A 563 -22.91 7.12 13.68
C VAL A 563 -22.76 6.15 12.50
N GLU A 564 -23.55 6.35 11.45
CA GLU A 564 -23.54 5.57 10.20
C GLU A 564 -23.42 6.49 8.97
N ASP A 565 -23.30 5.90 7.77
CA ASP A 565 -23.30 6.58 6.46
C ASP A 565 -22.26 7.70 6.31
N GLU A 566 -22.62 8.84 5.68
CA GLU A 566 -21.73 9.96 5.42
C GLU A 566 -21.07 10.49 6.70
N ALA A 567 -21.82 10.53 7.81
CA ALA A 567 -21.27 10.92 9.10
C ALA A 567 -20.18 9.96 9.60
N ALA A 568 -20.27 8.67 9.30
CA ALA A 568 -19.22 7.72 9.65
C ALA A 568 -17.94 7.93 8.83
N GLU A 569 -18.02 8.51 7.63
CA GLU A 569 -16.86 8.90 6.82
C GLU A 569 -16.17 10.14 7.41
N GLU A 570 -16.94 11.15 7.85
CA GLU A 570 -16.40 12.34 8.54
C GLU A 570 -15.71 11.99 9.88
N PHE A 571 -16.26 11.00 10.59
CA PHE A 571 -15.70 10.47 11.85
C PHE A 571 -14.77 9.26 11.66
N GLU A 572 -14.30 9.04 10.43
CA GLU A 572 -13.39 7.93 10.13
C GLU A 572 -12.15 7.98 11.05
N GLY A 573 -11.89 6.85 11.70
CA GLY A 573 -10.77 6.74 12.62
C GLY A 573 -10.92 7.45 13.97
N GLN A 574 -12.13 7.91 14.29
CA GLN A 574 -12.53 8.30 15.64
C GLN A 574 -13.43 7.24 16.30
N ILE A 575 -14.09 6.39 15.50
CA ILE A 575 -14.94 5.28 15.92
C ILE A 575 -14.08 4.04 16.17
N PHE A 576 -14.27 3.37 17.30
CA PHE A 576 -13.47 2.22 17.69
C PHE A 576 -14.25 1.22 18.56
N ALA A 577 -13.74 -0.01 18.63
CA ALA A 577 -14.28 -1.04 19.51
C ALA A 577 -13.90 -0.77 20.97
N LEU A 578 -14.91 -0.63 21.85
CA LEU A 578 -14.74 -0.54 23.30
C LEU A 578 -15.20 -1.89 23.89
N GLY A 579 -14.35 -2.91 23.75
CA GLY A 579 -14.64 -4.27 24.22
C GLY A 579 -15.36 -5.15 23.18
N GLU A 580 -15.94 -6.26 23.65
CA GLU A 580 -16.56 -7.27 22.77
C GLU A 580 -17.93 -6.82 22.22
N ASP A 581 -18.70 -6.05 22.97
CA ASP A 581 -20.10 -5.79 22.59
C ASP A 581 -20.35 -4.37 22.08
N ASP A 582 -19.47 -3.42 22.41
CA ASP A 582 -19.78 -2.00 22.29
C ASP A 582 -18.79 -1.21 21.42
N TRP A 583 -19.34 -0.22 20.71
CA TRP A 583 -18.56 0.80 20.04
C TRP A 583 -18.41 2.05 20.91
N ALA A 584 -17.34 2.80 20.66
CA ALA A 584 -17.14 4.14 21.18
C ALA A 584 -16.62 5.07 20.08
N MET A 585 -16.72 6.38 20.30
CA MET A 585 -16.22 7.39 19.37
C MET A 585 -15.57 8.54 20.12
N THR A 586 -14.28 8.80 19.88
CA THR A 586 -13.60 9.97 20.47
C THR A 586 -14.08 11.24 19.80
N LEU A 587 -14.28 12.32 20.55
CA LEU A 587 -14.65 13.63 20.04
C LEU A 587 -13.68 14.67 20.59
N GLN A 588 -13.16 15.54 19.72
CA GLN A 588 -12.14 16.50 20.09
C GLN A 588 -12.76 17.75 20.76
N PRO A 589 -12.04 18.35 21.73
CA PRO A 589 -10.82 17.82 22.32
C PRO A 589 -11.13 16.71 23.35
N ASP A 590 -12.17 16.85 24.16
CA ASP A 590 -12.29 16.23 25.49
C ASP A 590 -13.59 15.42 25.73
N ALA A 591 -14.20 14.89 24.67
CA ALA A 591 -15.43 14.12 24.77
C ALA A 591 -15.29 12.72 24.17
N VAL A 592 -16.16 11.80 24.58
CA VAL A 592 -16.27 10.47 24.01
C VAL A 592 -17.74 10.03 24.04
N ILE A 593 -18.21 9.42 22.95
CA ILE A 593 -19.46 8.68 22.95
C ILE A 593 -19.16 7.25 23.38
N ALA A 594 -19.77 6.80 24.46
CA ALA A 594 -19.63 5.43 24.96
C ALA A 594 -20.80 5.09 25.90
N PRO A 595 -21.12 3.80 26.10
CA PRO A 595 -22.09 3.37 27.11
C PRO A 595 -21.70 3.83 28.52
N ASP A 596 -22.70 4.09 29.36
CA ASP A 596 -22.50 4.46 30.76
C ASP A 596 -21.70 3.38 31.55
N GLY A 597 -20.81 3.81 32.45
CA GLY A 597 -20.08 2.92 33.36
C GLY A 597 -18.82 2.26 32.78
N ARG A 598 -18.33 2.74 31.62
CA ARG A 598 -17.15 2.21 30.91
C ARG A 598 -15.88 3.04 31.11
N GLU A 599 -15.82 3.86 32.16
CA GLU A 599 -14.71 4.81 32.38
C GLU A 599 -13.36 4.12 32.61
N GLU A 600 -13.33 2.95 33.25
CA GLU A 600 -12.09 2.17 33.44
C GLU A 600 -11.55 1.64 32.12
N GLU A 601 -12.43 1.17 31.23
CA GLU A 601 -12.04 0.68 29.90
C GLU A 601 -11.59 1.82 28.99
N LEU A 602 -12.28 2.96 29.06
CA LEU A 602 -11.86 4.19 28.38
C LEU A 602 -10.47 4.64 28.87
N ASP A 603 -10.19 4.64 30.18
CA ASP A 603 -8.84 4.96 30.68
C ASP A 603 -7.80 3.90 30.27
N ALA A 604 -8.19 2.64 30.13
CA ALA A 604 -7.32 1.54 29.69
C ALA A 604 -6.91 1.62 28.21
N VAL A 605 -7.73 2.25 27.35
CA VAL A 605 -7.43 2.37 25.91
C VAL A 605 -7.05 3.78 25.48
N LEU A 606 -7.72 4.82 25.99
CA LEU A 606 -7.52 6.19 25.55
C LEU A 606 -6.31 6.86 26.19
N ALA A 607 -5.68 7.75 25.43
CA ALA A 607 -4.68 8.67 25.93
C ALA A 607 -4.79 10.01 25.22
N TRP A 608 -4.43 11.06 25.94
CA TRP A 608 -4.16 12.36 25.34
C TRP A 608 -2.76 12.33 24.70
N GLY A 609 -2.68 12.37 23.37
CA GLY A 609 -1.43 12.51 22.65
C GLY A 609 -0.95 13.96 22.68
N VAL A 610 0.07 14.25 23.48
CA VAL A 610 0.66 15.60 23.62
C VAL A 610 1.86 15.73 22.67
N GLY A 611 1.81 16.73 21.79
CA GLY A 611 2.86 16.98 20.79
C GLY A 611 3.11 15.78 19.88
N ARG A 612 2.12 14.91 19.69
CA ARG A 612 2.18 13.66 18.90
C ARG A 612 3.26 12.66 19.36
N ARG A 613 3.80 12.82 20.57
CA ARG A 613 4.98 12.07 21.06
C ARG A 613 4.83 11.49 22.46
N HIS A 614 3.91 12.01 23.26
CA HIS A 614 3.80 11.63 24.67
C HIS A 614 2.37 11.29 25.02
N ALA A 615 2.17 10.16 25.67
CA ALA A 615 0.87 9.79 26.19
C ALA A 615 0.60 10.52 27.51
N TRP A 616 -0.58 11.09 27.64
CA TRP A 616 -1.04 11.73 28.86
C TRP A 616 -2.33 11.05 29.34
N PRO A 617 -2.39 10.55 30.59
CA PRO A 617 -3.55 9.79 31.07
C PRO A 617 -4.86 10.57 30.98
N VAL A 618 -5.92 9.94 30.47
CA VAL A 618 -7.24 10.60 30.34
C VAL A 618 -7.87 10.88 31.69
N ARG A 619 -7.70 9.98 32.67
CA ARG A 619 -8.18 10.18 34.05
C ARG A 619 -7.61 11.42 34.74
N TRP A 620 -6.51 12.00 34.27
CA TRP A 620 -5.97 13.26 34.80
C TRP A 620 -6.79 14.49 34.35
N GLY A 621 -7.55 14.38 33.26
CA GLY A 621 -8.48 15.40 32.75
C GLY A 621 -9.96 15.11 33.03
N GLU A 622 -10.83 16.07 32.71
CA GLU A 622 -12.29 15.92 32.82
C GLU A 622 -12.84 15.44 31.48
N LEU A 623 -12.78 14.13 31.22
CA LEU A 623 -13.33 13.51 30.00
C LEU A 623 -14.87 13.52 30.06
N ARG A 624 -15.53 14.08 29.05
CA ARG A 624 -17.00 14.11 28.93
C ARG A 624 -17.48 12.84 28.22
N VAL A 625 -18.06 11.91 28.98
CA VAL A 625 -18.69 10.70 28.42
C VAL A 625 -20.15 11.00 28.09
N LEU A 626 -20.53 10.79 26.83
CA LEU A 626 -21.84 11.07 26.27
C LEU A 626 -22.48 9.75 25.79
N PRO A 627 -23.79 9.55 25.96
CA PRO A 627 -24.42 8.26 25.70
C PRO A 627 -24.62 7.97 24.20
N ASP A 628 -24.79 9.00 23.37
CA ASP A 628 -25.07 8.86 21.93
C ASP A 628 -24.74 10.14 21.14
N ALA A 629 -24.71 10.00 19.81
CA ALA A 629 -24.44 11.07 18.84
C ALA A 629 -25.44 12.22 18.94
N LEU A 630 -26.71 11.92 19.20
CA LEU A 630 -27.77 12.93 19.30
C LEU A 630 -27.59 13.80 20.55
N THR A 631 -27.21 13.21 21.67
CA THR A 631 -26.90 13.94 22.89
C THR A 631 -25.66 14.82 22.68
N ALA A 632 -24.63 14.28 22.02
CA ALA A 632 -23.41 15.01 21.68
C ALA A 632 -23.69 16.24 20.79
N ALA A 633 -24.50 16.10 19.74
CA ALA A 633 -24.95 17.20 18.89
C ALA A 633 -25.68 18.33 19.65
N GLY A 634 -26.27 18.05 20.81
CA GLY A 634 -26.97 19.04 21.64
C GLY A 634 -26.09 19.81 22.63
N VAL A 635 -24.85 19.33 22.88
CA VAL A 635 -23.97 19.87 23.94
C VAL A 635 -22.59 20.31 23.45
N LEU A 636 -22.19 19.87 22.25
CA LEU A 636 -20.90 20.20 21.67
C LEU A 636 -21.00 21.42 20.76
N ASP A 637 -20.22 22.45 21.09
CA ASP A 637 -20.01 23.65 20.29
C ASP A 637 -18.72 23.54 19.42
N SER A 638 -18.25 22.32 19.14
CA SER A 638 -17.08 22.02 18.30
C SER A 638 -17.49 21.67 16.86
N GLU A 639 -16.50 21.57 15.96
CA GLU A 639 -16.67 21.08 14.58
C GLU A 639 -17.34 19.69 14.56
N ASP A 640 -16.89 18.76 15.42
CA ASP A 640 -17.57 17.48 15.59
C ASP A 640 -19.06 17.64 15.99
N GLY A 641 -19.38 18.64 16.81
CA GLY A 641 -20.76 18.95 17.18
C GLY A 641 -21.59 19.55 16.04
N GLU A 642 -20.95 20.21 15.06
CA GLU A 642 -21.59 20.67 13.82
C GLU A 642 -21.98 19.49 12.93
N ILE A 643 -21.05 18.58 12.66
CA ILE A 643 -21.28 17.38 11.84
C ILE A 643 -22.38 16.50 12.46
N LEU A 644 -22.36 16.30 13.79
CA LEU A 644 -23.39 15.49 14.45
C LEU A 644 -24.79 16.13 14.44
N ARG A 645 -24.88 17.46 14.28
CA ARG A 645 -26.17 18.15 14.11
C ARG A 645 -26.75 17.92 12.71
N GLU A 646 -25.90 17.93 11.68
CA GLU A 646 -26.30 17.57 10.31
C GLU A 646 -26.78 16.13 10.24
N TYR A 647 -26.02 15.18 10.81
CA TYR A 647 -26.42 13.77 10.93
C TYR A 647 -27.80 13.58 11.59
N ARG A 648 -28.13 14.40 12.61
CA ARG A 648 -29.46 14.36 13.22
C ARG A 648 -30.57 14.76 12.23
N GLU A 649 -30.34 15.82 11.45
CA GLU A 649 -31.30 16.30 10.46
C GLU A 649 -31.56 15.21 9.39
N ASP A 650 -30.50 14.52 8.93
CA ASP A 650 -30.62 13.42 7.96
C ASP A 650 -31.45 12.25 8.48
N LEU A 651 -31.22 11.83 9.74
CA LEU A 651 -32.02 10.77 10.37
C LEU A 651 -33.50 11.14 10.48
N GLU A 652 -33.81 12.41 10.77
CA GLU A 652 -35.19 12.91 10.85
C GLU A 652 -35.88 12.93 9.47
N GLU A 653 -35.12 13.07 8.37
CA GLU A 653 -35.64 13.01 6.99
C GLU A 653 -35.88 11.56 6.50
N GLN A 654 -35.01 10.61 6.87
CA GLN A 654 -35.10 9.20 6.44
C GLN A 654 -36.26 8.41 7.06
N ASP A 655 -36.68 8.73 8.30
CA ASP A 655 -37.80 8.07 8.99
C ASP A 655 -39.18 8.32 8.34
N GLY A 656 -39.23 9.11 7.24
CA GLY A 656 -40.43 9.44 6.47
C GLY A 656 -40.98 8.34 5.55
N ASP A 657 -40.17 7.34 5.15
CA ASP A 657 -40.57 6.27 4.21
C ASP A 657 -40.59 4.90 4.91
N GLY A 658 -41.79 4.40 5.24
CA GLY A 658 -41.97 3.07 5.84
C GLY A 658 -41.59 1.92 4.90
N PRO A 659 -41.28 0.72 5.43
CA PRO A 659 -40.77 -0.39 4.63
C PRO A 659 -41.85 -0.92 3.67
N GLY A 660 -41.66 -0.69 2.37
CA GLY A 660 -42.39 -1.37 1.31
C GLY A 660 -42.07 -2.87 1.24
N GLU A 661 -42.92 -3.65 0.58
CA GLU A 661 -42.68 -5.07 0.32
C GLU A 661 -41.53 -5.22 -0.70
N TRP A 662 -40.48 -5.99 -0.36
CA TRP A 662 -39.29 -6.22 -1.19
C TRP A 662 -39.18 -7.71 -1.62
N PRO A 663 -38.80 -8.03 -2.89
CA PRO A 663 -38.38 -7.12 -3.94
C PRO A 663 -39.56 -6.33 -4.55
N PRO A 664 -39.30 -5.13 -5.08
CA PRO A 664 -40.31 -4.36 -5.80
C PRO A 664 -40.86 -5.15 -6.99
N PRO A 665 -42.08 -4.89 -7.50
CA PRO A 665 -42.59 -5.56 -8.69
C PRO A 665 -41.62 -5.41 -9.88
N ASN A 666 -41.30 -6.50 -10.59
CA ASN A 666 -40.37 -6.49 -11.72
C ASN A 666 -41.00 -5.83 -12.97
N THR A 667 -40.99 -4.50 -13.03
CA THR A 667 -41.58 -3.69 -14.11
C THR A 667 -40.54 -2.99 -14.98
N ALA A 668 -39.29 -2.91 -14.53
CA ALA A 668 -38.19 -2.28 -15.25
C ALA A 668 -37.63 -3.22 -16.34
N GLY A 669 -37.17 -2.62 -17.45
CA GLY A 669 -36.55 -3.31 -18.57
C GLY A 669 -35.06 -3.00 -18.71
N ALA A 670 -34.42 -3.60 -19.71
CA ALA A 670 -33.00 -3.39 -19.98
C ALA A 670 -32.67 -1.90 -20.22
N ASP A 671 -33.55 -1.14 -20.88
CA ASP A 671 -33.36 0.30 -21.11
C ASP A 671 -33.22 1.09 -19.80
N ASP A 672 -34.01 0.74 -18.77
CA ASP A 672 -33.93 1.39 -17.45
C ASP A 672 -32.59 1.08 -16.77
N LEU A 673 -32.08 -0.15 -16.93
CA LEU A 673 -30.76 -0.55 -16.40
C LEU A 673 -29.60 0.19 -17.09
N PHE A 674 -29.67 0.33 -18.42
CA PHE A 674 -28.67 1.14 -19.15
C PHE A 674 -28.76 2.62 -18.76
N GLU A 675 -29.96 3.15 -18.52
CA GLU A 675 -30.10 4.53 -18.06
C GLU A 675 -29.53 4.72 -16.65
N ALA A 676 -29.78 3.78 -15.73
CA ALA A 676 -29.18 3.81 -14.40
C ALA A 676 -27.64 3.75 -14.45
N ALA A 677 -27.07 2.90 -15.31
CA ALA A 677 -25.63 2.82 -15.54
C ALA A 677 -25.05 4.08 -16.17
N ARG A 678 -25.82 4.83 -16.97
CA ARG A 678 -25.40 6.14 -17.51
C ARG A 678 -25.50 7.23 -16.46
N ALA A 679 -26.59 7.24 -15.69
CA ALA A 679 -26.83 8.23 -14.64
C ALA A 679 -25.77 8.15 -13.54
N SER A 680 -25.32 6.93 -13.19
CA SER A 680 -24.26 6.73 -12.20
C SER A 680 -22.90 7.28 -12.61
N LEU A 681 -22.69 7.64 -13.89
CA LEU A 681 -21.44 8.23 -14.37
C LEU A 681 -21.37 9.75 -14.22
N ALA A 682 -22.47 10.39 -13.83
CA ALA A 682 -22.54 11.85 -13.72
C ALA A 682 -21.52 12.38 -12.69
N GLY A 683 -20.64 13.30 -13.12
CA GLY A 683 -19.64 13.96 -12.25
C GLY A 683 -18.37 13.16 -11.98
N LEU A 684 -18.23 11.94 -12.50
CA LEU A 684 -17.02 11.12 -12.32
C LEU A 684 -15.84 11.55 -13.21
N ASP A 685 -16.11 12.23 -14.32
CA ASP A 685 -15.07 12.73 -15.23
C ASP A 685 -14.21 13.84 -14.60
N ASP A 686 -14.80 14.62 -13.68
CA ASP A 686 -14.08 15.59 -12.84
C ASP A 686 -13.04 14.94 -11.90
N HIS A 687 -13.15 13.62 -11.67
CA HIS A 687 -12.32 12.83 -10.75
C HIS A 687 -11.30 11.92 -11.47
N ALA A 688 -10.97 12.22 -12.72
CA ALA A 688 -9.98 11.50 -13.54
C ALA A 688 -10.34 10.04 -13.94
N TRP A 689 -11.61 9.63 -13.84
CA TRP A 689 -12.08 8.29 -14.25
C TRP A 689 -12.34 8.12 -15.76
N GLY A 690 -12.02 9.13 -16.59
CA GLY A 690 -12.39 9.18 -18.02
C GLY A 690 -12.05 7.93 -18.83
N THR A 691 -10.91 7.27 -18.55
CA THR A 691 -10.51 6.01 -19.23
C THR A 691 -11.45 4.85 -18.87
N HIS A 692 -11.75 4.65 -17.58
CA HIS A 692 -12.63 3.57 -17.12
C HIS A 692 -14.06 3.76 -17.64
N ILE A 693 -14.55 5.01 -17.62
CA ILE A 693 -15.84 5.39 -18.20
C ILE A 693 -15.88 5.03 -19.69
N ALA A 694 -14.84 5.39 -20.43
CA ALA A 694 -14.75 5.10 -21.86
C ALA A 694 -14.78 3.60 -22.16
N ASP A 695 -14.04 2.77 -21.42
CA ASP A 695 -13.96 1.33 -21.66
C ASP A 695 -15.33 0.64 -21.46
N HIS A 696 -16.05 0.98 -20.39
CA HIS A 696 -17.37 0.41 -20.10
C HIS A 696 -18.43 0.89 -21.09
N LEU A 697 -18.47 2.19 -21.41
CA LEU A 697 -19.39 2.72 -22.41
C LEU A 697 -19.11 2.16 -23.82
N ARG A 698 -17.84 1.98 -24.19
CA ARG A 698 -17.46 1.33 -25.46
C ARG A 698 -17.99 -0.11 -25.51
N ALA A 699 -17.77 -0.89 -24.46
CA ALA A 699 -18.24 -2.27 -24.40
C ALA A 699 -19.78 -2.36 -24.44
N ALA A 700 -20.47 -1.50 -23.67
CA ALA A 700 -21.92 -1.38 -23.66
C ALA A 700 -22.49 -0.95 -25.03
N ALA A 701 -21.82 -0.02 -25.73
CA ALA A 701 -22.19 0.38 -27.08
C ALA A 701 -22.03 -0.76 -28.10
N ARG A 702 -20.94 -1.55 -28.01
CA ARG A 702 -20.75 -2.76 -28.82
C ARG A 702 -21.88 -3.77 -28.55
N LEU A 703 -22.27 -3.98 -27.30
CA LEU A 703 -23.37 -4.86 -26.93
C LEU A 703 -24.69 -4.43 -27.59
N ARG A 704 -25.11 -3.17 -27.41
CA ARG A 704 -26.32 -2.61 -28.07
C ARG A 704 -26.27 -2.74 -29.59
N ALA A 705 -25.11 -2.50 -30.22
CA ALA A 705 -24.94 -2.67 -31.65
C ALA A 705 -25.12 -4.14 -32.09
N ARG A 706 -24.59 -5.12 -31.33
CA ARG A 706 -24.77 -6.56 -31.61
C ARG A 706 -26.22 -7.02 -31.43
N HIS A 707 -26.98 -6.35 -30.57
CA HIS A 707 -28.42 -6.57 -30.40
C HIS A 707 -29.29 -5.88 -31.47
N GLY A 708 -28.67 -5.17 -32.43
CA GLY A 708 -29.40 -4.51 -33.51
C GLY A 708 -30.04 -3.18 -33.11
N GLU A 709 -29.48 -2.50 -32.11
CA GLU A 709 -30.01 -1.26 -31.54
C GLU A 709 -29.06 -0.08 -31.81
N PRO A 710 -28.88 0.35 -33.08
CA PRO A 710 -27.86 1.32 -33.46
C PRO A 710 -28.08 2.69 -32.81
N ALA A 711 -29.33 3.12 -32.61
CA ALA A 711 -29.62 4.39 -31.97
C ALA A 711 -29.21 4.40 -30.49
N ALA A 712 -29.51 3.34 -29.73
CA ALA A 712 -29.12 3.21 -28.33
C ALA A 712 -27.59 3.09 -28.18
N ALA A 713 -26.92 2.35 -29.07
CA ALA A 713 -25.46 2.28 -29.10
C ALA A 713 -24.82 3.67 -29.29
N MET A 714 -25.37 4.50 -30.19
CA MET A 714 -24.83 5.83 -30.45
C MET A 714 -25.10 6.84 -29.33
N VAL A 715 -26.12 6.63 -28.48
CA VAL A 715 -26.30 7.42 -27.26
C VAL A 715 -25.13 7.20 -26.31
N LEU A 716 -24.78 5.93 -26.05
CA LEU A 716 -23.62 5.57 -25.21
C LEU A 716 -22.30 6.11 -25.77
N VAL A 717 -22.13 6.06 -27.10
CA VAL A 717 -20.97 6.69 -27.77
C VAL A 717 -20.94 8.20 -27.52
N GLY A 718 -22.10 8.87 -27.45
CA GLY A 718 -22.18 10.30 -27.19
C GLY A 718 -21.71 10.70 -25.80
N ASP A 719 -21.90 9.83 -24.81
CA ASP A 719 -21.58 10.07 -23.40
C ASP A 719 -20.10 9.83 -23.05
N ILE A 720 -19.33 9.22 -23.96
CA ILE A 720 -17.88 9.03 -23.75
C ILE A 720 -17.21 10.41 -23.73
N PRO A 721 -16.49 10.79 -22.65
CA PRO A 721 -15.93 12.14 -22.52
C PRO A 721 -14.86 12.45 -23.58
N GLU A 722 -13.89 11.56 -23.73
CA GLU A 722 -12.70 11.77 -24.55
C GLU A 722 -13.00 11.60 -26.05
N PRO A 723 -12.71 12.60 -26.91
CA PRO A 723 -12.92 12.50 -28.35
C PRO A 723 -12.21 11.32 -29.03
N ALA A 724 -11.01 10.94 -28.56
CA ALA A 724 -10.27 9.80 -29.10
C ALA A 724 -11.02 8.47 -28.87
N ASP A 725 -11.56 8.27 -27.67
CA ASP A 725 -12.31 7.08 -27.32
C ASP A 725 -13.69 7.05 -27.99
N ARG A 726 -14.34 8.21 -28.15
CA ARG A 726 -15.55 8.34 -28.98
C ARG A 726 -15.34 7.91 -30.42
N LEU A 727 -14.23 8.33 -31.01
CA LEU A 727 -13.87 7.94 -32.37
C LEU A 727 -13.68 6.43 -32.47
N ALA A 728 -12.99 5.81 -31.51
CA ALA A 728 -12.80 4.37 -31.46
C ALA A 728 -14.14 3.62 -31.29
N ALA A 729 -14.97 4.05 -30.35
CA ALA A 729 -16.31 3.49 -30.09
C ALA A 729 -17.21 3.55 -31.33
N ALA A 730 -17.28 4.71 -31.98
CA ALA A 730 -18.04 4.90 -33.21
C ALA A 730 -17.53 4.01 -34.36
N SER A 731 -16.21 3.81 -34.43
CA SER A 731 -15.59 2.91 -35.41
C SER A 731 -15.94 1.44 -35.15
N GLU A 732 -15.87 0.99 -33.89
CA GLU A 732 -16.25 -0.37 -33.49
C GLU A 732 -17.72 -0.67 -33.77
N VAL A 733 -18.61 0.25 -33.39
CA VAL A 733 -20.06 0.16 -33.69
C VAL A 733 -20.29 0.09 -35.20
N ALA A 734 -19.56 0.87 -36.00
CA ALA A 734 -19.67 0.82 -37.45
C ALA A 734 -19.27 -0.55 -38.02
N VAL A 735 -18.20 -1.17 -37.51
CA VAL A 735 -17.76 -2.51 -37.94
C VAL A 735 -18.83 -3.56 -37.64
N ILE A 736 -19.36 -3.55 -36.40
CA ILE A 736 -20.40 -4.49 -35.96
C ILE A 736 -21.65 -4.37 -36.84
N LEU A 737 -22.13 -3.15 -37.07
CA LEU A 737 -23.32 -2.89 -37.89
C LEU A 737 -23.11 -3.25 -39.36
N ALA A 738 -21.93 -2.96 -39.92
CA ALA A 738 -21.60 -3.33 -41.30
C ALA A 738 -21.62 -4.86 -41.47
N ARG A 739 -21.06 -5.59 -40.50
CA ARG A 739 -21.07 -7.06 -40.48
C ARG A 739 -22.47 -7.64 -40.27
N ALA A 740 -23.30 -6.99 -39.45
CA ALA A 740 -24.70 -7.37 -39.24
C ALA A 740 -25.60 -7.11 -40.47
N GLY A 741 -25.06 -6.48 -41.53
CA GLY A 741 -25.81 -6.21 -42.76
C GLY A 741 -26.60 -4.89 -42.73
N ASP A 742 -26.27 -3.96 -41.83
CA ASP A 742 -26.82 -2.60 -41.78
C ASP A 742 -25.78 -1.54 -42.19
N PRO A 743 -25.50 -1.41 -43.51
CA PRO A 743 -24.53 -0.45 -44.01
C PRO A 743 -25.02 1.01 -43.89
N GLY A 744 -26.32 1.23 -43.64
CA GLY A 744 -26.88 2.56 -43.45
C GLY A 744 -26.42 3.14 -42.11
N SER A 745 -26.72 2.43 -41.03
CA SER A 745 -26.32 2.82 -39.68
C SER A 745 -24.80 2.77 -39.49
N ALA A 746 -24.12 1.79 -40.12
CA ALA A 746 -22.66 1.72 -40.08
C ALA A 746 -21.98 2.97 -40.67
N ARG A 747 -22.49 3.49 -41.80
CA ARG A 747 -21.98 4.74 -42.38
C ARG A 747 -22.25 5.95 -41.50
N THR A 748 -23.40 5.99 -40.81
CA THR A 748 -23.72 7.07 -39.87
C THR A 748 -22.77 7.06 -38.67
N ALA A 749 -22.52 5.90 -38.07
CA ALA A 749 -21.57 5.75 -36.97
C ALA A 749 -20.14 6.13 -37.42
N PHE A 750 -19.70 5.64 -38.57
CA PHE A 750 -18.37 5.98 -39.08
C PHE A 750 -18.21 7.44 -39.48
N ALA A 751 -19.27 8.11 -39.93
CA ALA A 751 -19.24 9.54 -40.20
C ALA A 751 -18.96 10.37 -38.94
N LEU A 752 -19.40 9.91 -37.75
CA LEU A 752 -19.02 10.52 -36.48
C LEU A 752 -17.52 10.31 -36.18
N ALA A 753 -17.01 9.09 -36.35
CA ALA A 753 -15.59 8.82 -36.18
C ALA A 753 -14.72 9.71 -37.10
N GLN A 754 -15.15 9.88 -38.36
CA GLN A 754 -14.46 10.73 -39.33
C GLN A 754 -14.53 12.23 -38.98
N SER A 755 -15.63 12.71 -38.40
CA SER A 755 -15.75 14.12 -38.02
C SER A 755 -14.87 14.48 -36.82
N LEU A 756 -14.69 13.52 -35.89
CA LEU A 756 -13.81 13.66 -34.73
C LEU A 756 -12.32 13.57 -35.09
N PHE A 757 -11.98 12.98 -36.24
CA PHE A 757 -10.60 12.74 -36.65
C PHE A 757 -9.70 13.99 -36.60
N ALA A 758 -10.22 15.15 -37.00
CA ALA A 758 -9.47 16.39 -37.04
C ALA A 758 -9.23 17.02 -35.66
N SER A 759 -10.03 16.66 -34.66
CA SER A 759 -9.92 17.15 -33.28
C SER A 759 -9.08 16.26 -32.37
N VAL A 760 -8.75 15.04 -32.81
CA VAL A 760 -7.94 14.08 -32.03
C VAL A 760 -6.46 14.27 -32.35
N ASP A 761 -5.62 14.48 -31.33
CA ASP A 761 -4.17 14.53 -31.50
C ASP A 761 -3.70 13.17 -32.05
N ARG A 762 -2.81 13.19 -33.05
CA ARG A 762 -2.20 11.98 -33.62
C ARG A 762 -1.57 11.06 -32.58
N LYS A 763 -1.11 11.59 -31.45
CA LYS A 763 -0.53 10.80 -30.36
C LYS A 763 -1.54 9.96 -29.58
N MET A 764 -2.84 10.30 -29.65
CA MET A 764 -3.91 9.55 -28.98
C MET A 764 -4.31 8.29 -29.76
N PHE A 765 -3.79 8.10 -30.98
CA PHE A 765 -3.99 6.90 -31.78
C PHE A 765 -3.02 5.79 -31.34
N ASP A 766 -3.36 5.13 -30.24
CA ASP A 766 -2.69 3.90 -29.81
C ASP A 766 -3.02 2.71 -30.73
N ALA A 767 -2.51 1.54 -30.37
CA ALA A 767 -2.70 0.30 -31.13
C ALA A 767 -4.20 -0.02 -31.33
N GLY A 768 -4.99 0.01 -30.25
CA GLY A 768 -6.41 -0.32 -30.27
C GLY A 768 -7.27 0.67 -31.06
N ARG A 769 -7.13 1.98 -30.80
CA ARG A 769 -7.90 3.03 -31.50
C ARG A 769 -7.56 3.07 -33.00
N SER A 770 -6.29 2.86 -33.34
CA SER A 770 -5.85 2.73 -34.74
C SER A 770 -6.45 1.52 -35.43
N ALA A 771 -6.50 0.37 -34.75
CA ALA A 771 -7.09 -0.86 -35.29
C ALA A 771 -8.61 -0.71 -35.49
N ALA A 772 -9.32 -0.11 -34.52
CA ALA A 772 -10.75 0.16 -34.61
C ALA A 772 -11.10 1.03 -35.83
N PHE A 773 -10.37 2.14 -36.03
CA PHE A 773 -10.60 3.02 -37.17
C PHE A 773 -10.27 2.34 -38.51
N GLY A 774 -9.15 1.60 -38.57
CA GLY A 774 -8.78 0.79 -39.73
C GLY A 774 -9.81 -0.29 -40.08
N ALA A 775 -10.37 -0.94 -39.06
CA ALA A 775 -11.42 -1.95 -39.21
C ALA A 775 -12.71 -1.35 -39.79
N ALA A 776 -13.10 -0.14 -39.35
CA ALA A 776 -14.26 0.56 -39.92
C ALA A 776 -14.04 0.94 -41.39
N CYS A 777 -12.85 1.43 -41.74
CA CYS A 777 -12.46 1.65 -43.15
C CYS A 777 -12.59 0.36 -43.98
N GLN A 778 -12.06 -0.76 -43.46
CA GLN A 778 -12.11 -2.06 -44.13
C GLN A 778 -13.56 -2.53 -44.32
N ALA A 779 -14.37 -2.49 -43.27
CA ALA A 779 -15.77 -2.93 -43.28
C ALA A 779 -16.65 -2.11 -44.23
N LEU A 780 -16.32 -0.84 -44.46
CA LEU A 780 -17.04 0.07 -45.37
C LEU A 780 -16.41 0.16 -46.77
N GLY A 781 -15.34 -0.60 -47.04
CA GLY A 781 -14.77 -0.77 -48.38
C GLY A 781 -13.57 0.12 -48.73
N ASP A 782 -13.05 0.93 -47.80
CA ASP A 782 -11.82 1.71 -47.99
C ASP A 782 -10.57 0.91 -47.55
N THR A 783 -10.24 -0.08 -48.38
CA THR A 783 -9.12 -1.01 -48.12
C THR A 783 -7.75 -0.31 -48.12
N GLY A 784 -7.57 0.77 -48.89
CA GLY A 784 -6.29 1.49 -48.99
C GLY A 784 -5.95 2.28 -47.72
N THR A 785 -6.96 2.89 -47.11
CA THR A 785 -6.82 3.57 -45.82
C THR A 785 -6.73 2.56 -44.68
N ALA A 786 -7.53 1.48 -44.72
CA ALA A 786 -7.48 0.41 -43.73
C ALA A 786 -6.08 -0.20 -43.57
N GLU A 787 -5.41 -0.52 -44.67
CA GLU A 787 -4.06 -1.12 -44.65
C GLU A 787 -3.01 -0.19 -44.00
N GLN A 788 -3.17 1.13 -44.14
CA GLN A 788 -2.28 2.11 -43.49
C GLN A 788 -2.51 2.14 -41.98
N TRP A 789 -3.76 2.12 -41.55
CA TRP A 789 -4.13 2.10 -40.13
C TRP A 789 -3.76 0.79 -39.45
N PHE A 790 -3.95 -0.35 -40.11
CA PHE A 790 -3.48 -1.64 -39.58
C PHE A 790 -1.96 -1.70 -39.44
N ARG A 791 -1.21 -1.10 -40.39
CA ARG A 791 0.25 -0.98 -40.25
C ARG A 791 0.63 -0.09 -39.08
N HIS A 792 -0.08 1.02 -38.89
CA HIS A 792 0.14 1.91 -37.76
C HIS A 792 -0.19 1.22 -36.43
N ALA A 793 -1.36 0.61 -36.32
CA ALA A 793 -1.81 -0.13 -35.12
C ALA A 793 -0.78 -1.16 -34.66
N ARG A 794 -0.27 -1.98 -35.60
CA ARG A 794 0.76 -2.99 -35.30
C ARG A 794 2.10 -2.38 -34.89
N ALA A 795 2.47 -1.24 -35.47
CA ALA A 795 3.69 -0.53 -35.10
C ALA A 795 3.58 0.21 -33.76
N SER A 796 2.35 0.46 -33.29
CA SER A 796 2.03 1.14 -32.03
C SER A 796 1.80 0.19 -30.85
N ILE A 797 1.95 -1.13 -31.03
CA ILE A 797 1.90 -2.09 -29.92
C ILE A 797 3.12 -1.83 -29.02
N THR A 798 2.87 -1.52 -27.76
CA THR A 798 3.92 -1.27 -26.76
C THR A 798 4.53 -2.58 -26.27
N LEU A 799 5.82 -2.57 -25.91
CA LEU A 799 6.54 -3.78 -25.46
C LEU A 799 6.46 -4.00 -23.93
N GLU A 800 6.07 -2.99 -23.15
CA GLU A 800 6.01 -3.03 -21.68
C GLU A 800 4.88 -2.12 -21.15
N PRO A 801 4.21 -2.46 -20.03
CA PRO A 801 4.34 -3.69 -19.24
C PRO A 801 3.43 -4.84 -19.73
N ASN A 802 2.47 -4.58 -20.62
CA ASN A 802 1.51 -5.60 -21.07
C ASN A 802 1.31 -5.61 -22.60
N PRO A 803 2.32 -6.02 -23.39
CA PRO A 803 2.26 -6.03 -24.85
C PRO A 803 1.07 -6.83 -25.39
N TRP A 804 0.61 -7.83 -24.65
CA TRP A 804 -0.46 -8.71 -25.09
C TRP A 804 -1.84 -8.07 -25.06
N GLN A 805 -2.10 -7.16 -24.12
CA GLN A 805 -3.33 -6.38 -24.09
C GLN A 805 -3.47 -5.54 -25.36
N ASP A 806 -2.37 -4.90 -25.81
CA ASP A 806 -2.32 -4.18 -27.07
C ASP A 806 -2.54 -5.12 -28.27
N HIS A 807 -2.02 -6.36 -28.21
CA HIS A 807 -2.26 -7.36 -29.26
C HIS A 807 -3.74 -7.72 -29.37
N ILE A 808 -4.42 -8.03 -28.25
CA ILE A 808 -5.85 -8.34 -28.25
C ILE A 808 -6.67 -7.14 -28.76
N ALA A 809 -6.34 -5.93 -28.31
CA ALA A 809 -6.99 -4.69 -28.75
C ALA A 809 -6.84 -4.44 -30.27
N VAL A 810 -5.76 -4.93 -30.90
CA VAL A 810 -5.54 -4.85 -32.35
C VAL A 810 -6.20 -6.00 -33.10
N ILE A 811 -6.07 -7.22 -32.58
CA ILE A 811 -6.57 -8.46 -33.18
C ILE A 811 -8.10 -8.42 -33.27
N HIS A 812 -8.80 -7.97 -32.22
CA HIS A 812 -10.25 -8.01 -32.17
C HIS A 812 -10.92 -7.19 -33.30
N PRO A 813 -10.58 -5.90 -33.53
CA PRO A 813 -11.12 -5.15 -34.67
C PRO A 813 -10.77 -5.76 -36.04
N MET A 814 -9.54 -6.27 -36.21
CA MET A 814 -9.13 -6.94 -37.46
C MET A 814 -9.96 -8.19 -37.74
N LEU A 815 -10.24 -8.98 -36.71
CA LEU A 815 -11.07 -10.17 -36.82
C LEU A 815 -12.54 -9.81 -37.12
N GLU A 816 -13.06 -8.75 -36.49
CA GLU A 816 -14.41 -8.26 -36.71
C GLU A 816 -14.62 -7.80 -38.17
N CYS A 817 -13.64 -7.12 -38.77
CA CYS A 817 -13.70 -6.73 -40.19
C CYS A 817 -13.24 -7.81 -41.19
N GLY A 818 -12.96 -9.04 -40.73
CA GLY A 818 -12.64 -10.19 -41.59
C GLY A 818 -11.19 -10.25 -42.13
N ARG A 819 -10.23 -9.67 -41.39
CA ARG A 819 -8.79 -9.76 -41.68
C ARG A 819 -8.11 -10.87 -40.87
N ASP A 820 -8.67 -12.08 -40.98
CA ASP A 820 -8.14 -13.31 -40.37
C ASP A 820 -6.69 -13.59 -40.76
N ASP A 821 -6.25 -13.11 -41.93
CA ASP A 821 -4.87 -13.17 -42.38
C ASP A 821 -3.93 -12.40 -41.45
N LEU A 822 -4.28 -11.16 -41.08
CA LEU A 822 -3.48 -10.31 -40.20
C LEU A 822 -3.51 -10.80 -38.75
N VAL A 823 -4.66 -11.33 -38.31
CA VAL A 823 -4.81 -11.92 -36.97
C VAL A 823 -3.83 -13.07 -36.78
N ARG A 824 -3.76 -14.01 -37.75
CA ARG A 824 -2.80 -15.12 -37.67
C ARG A 824 -1.34 -14.65 -37.69
N VAL A 825 -1.02 -13.60 -38.46
CA VAL A 825 0.33 -13.00 -38.44
C VAL A 825 0.69 -12.46 -37.04
N LEU A 826 -0.26 -11.85 -36.33
CA LEU A 826 -0.03 -11.36 -34.97
C LEU A 826 0.04 -12.48 -33.93
N LEU A 827 -0.77 -13.53 -34.08
CA LEU A 827 -0.69 -14.71 -33.21
C LEU A 827 0.63 -15.48 -33.39
N ASP A 828 1.18 -15.52 -34.61
CA ASP A 828 2.49 -16.13 -34.90
C ASP A 828 3.69 -15.31 -34.37
N ASP A 829 3.50 -14.02 -34.06
CA ASP A 829 4.54 -13.13 -33.56
C ASP A 829 4.83 -13.38 -32.06
N ARG A 830 5.59 -14.45 -31.80
CA ARG A 830 5.92 -14.91 -30.44
C ARG A 830 6.84 -13.97 -29.65
N ALA A 831 7.42 -12.94 -30.29
CA ALA A 831 8.33 -12.02 -29.62
C ALA A 831 7.62 -11.08 -28.62
N ALA A 832 6.30 -11.00 -28.69
CA ALA A 832 5.47 -10.19 -27.81
C ALA A 832 4.48 -11.01 -26.96
N HIS A 833 4.62 -12.34 -26.94
CA HIS A 833 3.86 -13.23 -26.05
C HIS A 833 4.51 -13.19 -24.67
N PRO A 834 3.76 -12.95 -23.58
CA PRO A 834 4.39 -12.81 -22.27
C PRO A 834 4.60 -14.17 -21.59
N ASP A 835 5.53 -14.23 -20.62
CA ASP A 835 5.99 -15.48 -19.98
C ASP A 835 5.14 -15.93 -18.75
N GLY A 836 3.92 -15.40 -18.54
CA GLY A 836 3.10 -15.60 -17.32
C GLY A 836 1.58 -15.62 -17.57
N GLY A 837 0.73 -15.57 -16.54
CA GLY A 837 -0.74 -15.48 -16.69
C GLY A 837 -1.24 -14.05 -16.89
N PHE A 838 -2.33 -13.86 -17.65
CA PHE A 838 -2.74 -12.57 -18.22
C PHE A 838 -4.13 -12.09 -17.74
N PHE A 839 -4.32 -10.77 -17.75
CA PHE A 839 -5.64 -10.14 -17.70
C PHE A 839 -6.33 -10.29 -19.07
N TRP A 840 -7.63 -10.60 -19.09
CA TRP A 840 -8.51 -10.71 -20.27
C TRP A 840 -8.49 -12.03 -21.09
N GLU A 841 -7.83 -13.10 -20.61
CA GLU A 841 -7.74 -14.39 -21.33
C GLU A 841 -9.11 -15.07 -21.51
N ALA A 842 -9.91 -15.04 -20.45
CA ALA A 842 -11.23 -15.65 -20.43
C ALA A 842 -12.14 -14.99 -21.47
N GLU A 843 -12.09 -13.66 -21.51
CA GLU A 843 -12.90 -12.78 -22.34
C GLU A 843 -12.63 -13.02 -23.83
N TRP A 844 -11.36 -13.15 -24.22
CA TRP A 844 -11.00 -13.42 -25.61
C TRP A 844 -11.36 -14.85 -26.06
N LEU A 845 -11.08 -15.87 -25.24
CA LEU A 845 -11.48 -17.25 -25.56
C LEU A 845 -12.99 -17.40 -25.61
N VAL A 846 -13.72 -16.78 -24.67
CA VAL A 846 -15.18 -16.72 -24.66
C VAL A 846 -15.69 -16.06 -25.94
N TYR A 847 -15.08 -14.94 -26.36
CA TYR A 847 -15.43 -14.27 -27.62
C TYR A 847 -15.25 -15.20 -28.83
N LEU A 848 -14.09 -15.86 -28.98
CA LEU A 848 -13.84 -16.77 -30.11
C LEU A 848 -14.81 -17.96 -30.12
N LEU A 849 -15.10 -18.54 -28.96
CA LEU A 849 -16.02 -19.65 -28.82
C LEU A 849 -17.46 -19.25 -29.15
N ARG A 850 -17.94 -18.11 -28.63
CA ARG A 850 -19.30 -17.60 -28.89
C ARG A 850 -19.51 -17.14 -30.33
N THR A 851 -18.44 -16.69 -31.00
CA THR A 851 -18.48 -16.32 -32.42
C THR A 851 -18.24 -17.51 -33.37
N GLY A 852 -18.10 -18.73 -32.84
CA GLY A 852 -17.94 -19.96 -33.62
C GLY A 852 -16.55 -20.15 -34.24
N ARG A 853 -15.54 -19.41 -33.78
CA ARG A 853 -14.14 -19.44 -34.25
C ARG A 853 -13.30 -20.46 -33.49
N LEU A 854 -13.76 -21.71 -33.47
CA LEU A 854 -13.09 -22.79 -32.73
C LEU A 854 -11.68 -23.09 -33.24
N ASP A 855 -11.42 -22.87 -34.52
CA ASP A 855 -10.10 -23.01 -35.13
C ASP A 855 -9.10 -22.04 -34.50
N LEU A 856 -9.45 -20.75 -34.42
CA LEU A 856 -8.63 -19.74 -33.76
C LEU A 856 -8.53 -19.98 -32.24
N ALA A 857 -9.62 -20.41 -31.59
CA ALA A 857 -9.59 -20.73 -30.16
C ALA A 857 -8.62 -21.88 -29.86
N ARG A 858 -8.51 -22.87 -30.76
CA ARG A 858 -7.51 -23.95 -30.67
C ARG A 858 -6.09 -23.46 -30.95
N GLU A 859 -5.90 -22.63 -31.97
CA GLU A 859 -4.58 -22.04 -32.25
C GLU A 859 -4.06 -21.27 -31.02
N PHE A 860 -4.96 -20.53 -30.37
CA PHE A 860 -4.70 -19.77 -29.16
C PHE A 860 -4.43 -20.63 -27.92
N GLN A 861 -5.27 -21.64 -27.66
CA GLN A 861 -5.08 -22.59 -26.55
C GLN A 861 -3.75 -23.36 -26.62
N ASN A 862 -3.16 -23.52 -27.81
CA ASN A 862 -1.88 -24.20 -28.00
C ASN A 862 -0.65 -23.29 -27.79
N LEU A 863 -0.85 -22.02 -27.46
CA LEU A 863 0.25 -21.12 -27.10
C LEU A 863 0.85 -21.55 -25.74
N PRO A 864 2.18 -21.41 -25.54
CA PRO A 864 2.84 -21.81 -24.29
C PRO A 864 2.46 -20.87 -23.13
N GLY A 865 2.18 -21.44 -21.94
CA GLY A 865 1.83 -20.67 -20.73
C GLY A 865 0.35 -20.54 -20.41
N TRP A 866 -0.53 -21.23 -21.16
CA TRP A 866 -1.98 -21.02 -21.13
C TRP A 866 -2.74 -22.14 -20.40
N ASP A 867 -3.49 -21.78 -19.36
CA ASP A 867 -4.54 -22.62 -18.78
C ASP A 867 -5.91 -22.15 -19.29
N VAL A 868 -6.83 -23.09 -19.53
CA VAL A 868 -8.16 -22.73 -20.06
C VAL A 868 -9.07 -22.21 -18.92
N PRO A 869 -9.54 -20.95 -18.98
CA PRO A 869 -10.37 -20.37 -17.93
C PRO A 869 -11.72 -21.07 -17.79
N TYR A 870 -12.30 -21.00 -16.58
CA TYR A 870 -13.56 -21.66 -16.27
C TYR A 870 -14.74 -21.14 -17.12
N GLU A 871 -14.71 -19.86 -17.47
CA GLU A 871 -15.70 -19.19 -18.32
C GLU A 871 -15.70 -19.79 -19.73
N ALA A 872 -14.51 -20.07 -20.29
CA ALA A 872 -14.38 -20.72 -21.59
C ALA A 872 -14.89 -22.17 -21.55
N LEU A 873 -14.63 -22.90 -20.45
CA LEU A 873 -15.17 -24.24 -20.24
C LEU A 873 -16.70 -24.23 -20.10
N THR A 874 -17.26 -23.21 -19.45
CA THR A 874 -18.71 -22.98 -19.35
C THR A 874 -19.33 -22.79 -20.73
N VAL A 875 -18.75 -21.93 -21.57
CA VAL A 875 -19.24 -21.74 -22.94
C VAL A 875 -19.14 -23.03 -23.77
N LEU A 876 -18.08 -23.82 -23.61
CA LEU A 876 -17.96 -25.12 -24.27
C LEU A 876 -19.02 -26.12 -23.78
N ALA A 877 -19.32 -26.11 -22.48
CA ALA A 877 -20.37 -26.93 -21.90
C ALA A 877 -21.76 -26.53 -22.46
N GLU A 878 -22.06 -25.24 -22.50
CA GLU A 878 -23.29 -24.70 -23.12
C GLU A 878 -23.44 -25.13 -24.59
N GLN A 879 -22.34 -25.22 -25.32
CA GLN A 879 -22.30 -25.66 -26.73
C GLN A 879 -22.34 -27.18 -26.91
N GLY A 880 -22.42 -27.97 -25.84
CA GLY A 880 -22.46 -29.43 -25.90
C GLY A 880 -21.11 -30.08 -26.24
N ARG A 881 -20.01 -29.37 -25.99
CA ARG A 881 -18.65 -29.82 -26.31
C ARG A 881 -18.00 -30.54 -25.14
N ALA A 882 -18.65 -31.58 -24.65
CA ALA A 882 -18.13 -32.45 -23.58
C ALA A 882 -16.74 -33.04 -23.92
N ASP A 883 -16.43 -33.22 -25.20
CA ASP A 883 -15.09 -33.60 -25.67
C ASP A 883 -14.03 -32.56 -25.30
N LEU A 884 -14.33 -31.28 -25.54
CA LEU A 884 -13.40 -30.19 -25.26
C LEU A 884 -13.38 -29.77 -23.80
N VAL A 885 -14.53 -29.76 -23.11
CA VAL A 885 -14.57 -29.50 -21.66
C VAL A 885 -13.63 -30.46 -20.93
N LYS A 886 -13.65 -31.73 -21.34
CA LYS A 886 -12.73 -32.74 -20.82
C LYS A 886 -11.27 -32.45 -21.20
N THR A 887 -10.95 -32.35 -22.50
CA THR A 887 -9.54 -32.22 -22.91
C THR A 887 -8.90 -30.88 -22.56
N TRP A 888 -9.68 -29.80 -22.45
CA TRP A 888 -9.17 -28.46 -22.14
C TRP A 888 -9.12 -28.18 -20.65
N GLY A 889 -9.93 -28.87 -19.84
CA GLY A 889 -9.93 -28.69 -18.39
C GLY A 889 -9.32 -29.82 -17.58
N ASP A 890 -8.58 -30.75 -18.20
CA ASP A 890 -7.83 -31.83 -17.53
C ASP A 890 -6.87 -31.32 -16.41
N HIS A 891 -6.55 -30.01 -16.39
CA HIS A 891 -5.73 -29.34 -15.37
C HIS A 891 -6.51 -28.38 -14.46
N ASN A 892 -7.82 -28.20 -14.67
CA ASN A 892 -8.65 -27.25 -13.93
C ASN A 892 -9.40 -27.97 -12.79
N TRP A 893 -9.06 -27.62 -11.55
CA TRP A 893 -9.63 -28.22 -10.34
C TRP A 893 -11.13 -27.92 -10.14
N ALA A 894 -11.69 -26.96 -10.89
CA ALA A 894 -13.08 -26.54 -10.82
C ALA A 894 -14.04 -27.33 -11.73
N ILE A 895 -13.58 -28.35 -12.47
CA ILE A 895 -14.50 -29.23 -13.20
C ILE A 895 -15.27 -30.11 -12.20
N GLY A 896 -16.53 -29.76 -11.97
CA GLY A 896 -17.49 -30.55 -11.19
C GLY A 896 -18.50 -31.31 -12.06
N ASP A 897 -19.23 -32.24 -11.43
CA ASP A 897 -20.27 -33.07 -12.06
C ASP A 897 -21.34 -32.25 -12.81
N GLU A 898 -21.61 -31.02 -12.35
CA GLU A 898 -22.60 -30.09 -12.94
C GLU A 898 -22.16 -29.58 -14.31
N LEU A 899 -20.88 -29.21 -14.48
CA LEU A 899 -20.35 -28.70 -15.74
C LEU A 899 -20.28 -29.83 -16.79
N GLU A 900 -19.93 -31.04 -16.38
CA GLU A 900 -19.95 -32.22 -17.25
C GLU A 900 -21.37 -32.62 -17.67
N GLU A 901 -22.34 -32.49 -16.76
CA GLU A 901 -23.75 -32.72 -17.05
C GLU A 901 -24.30 -31.65 -18.02
N LEU A 902 -23.95 -30.38 -17.81
CA LEU A 902 -24.26 -29.29 -18.74
C LEU A 902 -23.66 -29.57 -20.13
N ALA A 903 -22.39 -29.97 -20.17
CA ALA A 903 -21.69 -30.31 -21.41
C ALA A 903 -22.29 -31.51 -22.14
N ARG A 904 -22.89 -32.47 -21.42
CA ARG A 904 -23.62 -33.60 -22.00
C ARG A 904 -24.99 -33.20 -22.55
N ARG A 905 -25.63 -32.20 -21.96
CA ARG A 905 -26.94 -31.66 -22.40
C ARG A 905 -26.79 -30.72 -23.60
N GLY A 906 -25.74 -29.91 -23.62
CA GLY A 906 -25.42 -28.99 -24.72
C GLY A 906 -26.48 -27.93 -24.98
N THR A 907 -27.14 -27.47 -23.91
CA THR A 907 -28.18 -26.45 -24.00
C THR A 907 -27.64 -25.19 -23.35
N PRO A 908 -27.49 -24.07 -24.08
CA PRO A 908 -27.20 -22.79 -23.43
C PRO A 908 -28.34 -22.45 -22.45
N PRO A 909 -28.05 -21.87 -21.28
CA PRO A 909 -29.07 -21.46 -20.34
C PRO A 909 -30.02 -20.48 -21.03
N VAL A 910 -31.31 -20.84 -21.10
CA VAL A 910 -32.35 -19.91 -21.51
C VAL A 910 -32.52 -18.96 -20.32
N ARG A 911 -31.87 -17.80 -20.38
CA ARG A 911 -32.02 -16.75 -19.37
C ARG A 911 -33.45 -16.23 -19.44
N PRO A 912 -34.28 -16.48 -18.42
CA PRO A 912 -35.67 -16.08 -18.49
C PRO A 912 -35.74 -14.55 -18.45
N PRO A 913 -36.62 -13.91 -19.24
CA PRO A 913 -36.75 -12.45 -19.26
C PRO A 913 -37.33 -11.89 -17.94
N ALA A 914 -37.75 -12.77 -17.04
CA ALA A 914 -38.30 -12.46 -15.72
C ALA A 914 -37.98 -13.60 -14.74
N PRO A 915 -37.83 -13.29 -13.43
CA PRO A 915 -37.51 -14.29 -12.41
C PRO A 915 -38.67 -15.27 -12.17
N ALA A 916 -38.35 -16.49 -11.75
CA ALA A 916 -39.32 -17.46 -11.28
C ALA A 916 -39.73 -17.17 -9.81
N ASP A 917 -40.86 -17.73 -9.37
CA ASP A 917 -41.34 -17.61 -7.97
C ASP A 917 -40.33 -18.12 -6.93
N GLN A 918 -39.42 -19.00 -7.33
CA GLN A 918 -38.35 -19.49 -6.47
C GLN A 918 -37.25 -18.42 -6.32
N ASP A 919 -36.86 -17.77 -7.42
CA ASP A 919 -35.84 -16.72 -7.44
C ASP A 919 -36.29 -15.52 -6.61
N VAL A 920 -37.56 -15.11 -6.76
CA VAL A 920 -38.15 -14.02 -5.95
C VAL A 920 -38.10 -14.34 -4.46
N ARG A 921 -38.41 -15.58 -4.05
CA ARG A 921 -38.34 -16.00 -2.64
C ARG A 921 -36.91 -16.04 -2.12
N GLU A 922 -35.96 -16.45 -2.95
CA GLU A 922 -34.55 -16.46 -2.59
C GLU A 922 -34.00 -15.05 -2.41
N LEU A 923 -34.30 -14.14 -3.34
CA LEU A 923 -33.99 -12.72 -3.22
C LEU A 923 -34.55 -12.15 -1.93
N THR A 924 -35.85 -12.34 -1.63
CA THR A 924 -36.45 -11.86 -0.37
C THR A 924 -35.71 -12.38 0.86
N GLY A 925 -35.29 -13.66 0.85
CA GLY A 925 -34.51 -14.24 1.95
C GLY A 925 -33.10 -13.68 2.08
N GLN A 926 -32.44 -13.36 0.96
CA GLN A 926 -31.14 -12.69 0.94
C GLN A 926 -31.26 -11.25 1.46
N PHE A 927 -32.26 -10.48 0.99
CA PHE A 927 -32.52 -9.12 1.47
C PHE A 927 -32.92 -9.07 2.96
N THR A 928 -33.72 -10.03 3.43
CA THR A 928 -34.05 -10.12 4.87
C THR A 928 -32.79 -10.33 5.72
N ARG A 929 -31.84 -11.15 5.25
CA ARG A 929 -30.54 -11.32 5.91
C ARG A 929 -29.70 -10.04 5.86
N LEU A 930 -29.73 -9.33 4.73
CA LEU A 930 -29.04 -8.06 4.55
C LEU A 930 -29.49 -7.01 5.57
N GLN A 931 -30.79 -6.96 5.91
CA GLN A 931 -31.32 -6.04 6.92
C GLN A 931 -30.74 -6.28 8.33
N GLY A 932 -30.23 -7.48 8.61
CA GLY A 932 -29.53 -7.80 9.86
C GLY A 932 -28.03 -7.47 9.86
N VAL A 933 -27.46 -7.06 8.73
CA VAL A 933 -26.05 -6.63 8.61
C VAL A 933 -25.96 -5.14 8.97
N PRO A 934 -24.94 -4.67 9.72
CA PRO A 934 -24.72 -3.24 9.96
C PRO A 934 -24.57 -2.46 8.65
N HIS A 935 -25.12 -1.24 8.54
CA HIS A 935 -25.16 -0.50 7.27
C HIS A 935 -23.78 -0.36 6.61
N SER A 936 -22.77 0.02 7.39
CA SER A 936 -21.37 0.14 6.97
C SER A 936 -20.76 -1.12 6.34
N GLN A 937 -21.34 -2.30 6.59
CA GLN A 937 -20.89 -3.58 6.04
C GLN A 937 -21.80 -4.11 4.93
N ARG A 938 -22.87 -3.39 4.58
CA ARG A 938 -23.83 -3.83 3.57
C ARG A 938 -23.31 -3.68 2.14
N ARG A 939 -22.27 -2.87 1.88
CA ARG A 939 -21.71 -2.62 0.54
C ARG A 939 -21.55 -3.90 -0.28
N GLN A 940 -20.65 -4.80 0.12
CA GLN A 940 -20.41 -6.05 -0.61
C GLN A 940 -21.62 -7.00 -0.65
N PRO A 941 -22.34 -7.22 0.47
CA PRO A 941 -23.61 -7.93 0.45
C PRO A 941 -24.66 -7.37 -0.54
N ILE A 942 -24.74 -6.04 -0.71
CA ILE A 942 -25.61 -5.38 -1.70
C ILE A 942 -25.13 -5.69 -3.12
N VAL A 943 -23.82 -5.57 -3.39
CA VAL A 943 -23.24 -5.93 -4.71
C VAL A 943 -23.60 -7.37 -5.09
N ARG A 944 -23.41 -8.34 -4.19
CA ARG A 944 -23.78 -9.74 -4.45
C ARG A 944 -25.28 -9.95 -4.68
N LEU A 945 -26.11 -9.17 -3.99
CA LEU A 945 -27.56 -9.22 -4.18
C LEU A 945 -27.98 -8.59 -5.52
N ILE A 946 -27.28 -7.54 -5.97
CA ILE A 946 -27.41 -6.98 -7.33
C ILE A 946 -27.05 -8.03 -8.37
N GLU A 947 -25.93 -8.74 -8.21
CA GLU A 947 -25.52 -9.81 -9.11
C GLU A 947 -26.60 -10.91 -9.19
N SER A 948 -27.08 -11.38 -8.04
CA SER A 948 -28.13 -12.40 -7.94
C SER A 948 -29.43 -11.95 -8.62
N ALA A 949 -29.84 -10.69 -8.42
CA ALA A 949 -31.02 -10.12 -9.04
C ALA A 949 -30.86 -9.96 -10.57
N ALA A 950 -29.67 -9.59 -11.04
CA ALA A 950 -29.36 -9.47 -12.46
C ALA A 950 -29.38 -10.84 -13.16
N GLU A 951 -28.81 -11.87 -12.54
CA GLU A 951 -28.76 -13.25 -13.08
C GLU A 951 -30.15 -13.85 -13.32
N CYS A 952 -31.11 -13.60 -12.42
CA CYS A 952 -32.49 -14.07 -12.57
C CYS A 952 -33.40 -13.09 -13.35
N GLY A 953 -32.86 -11.97 -13.85
CA GLY A 953 -33.60 -10.99 -14.66
C GLY A 953 -34.56 -10.10 -13.87
N HIS A 954 -34.31 -9.87 -12.58
CA HIS A 954 -35.11 -8.99 -11.71
C HIS A 954 -34.60 -7.54 -11.70
N ILE A 955 -34.72 -6.85 -12.83
CA ILE A 955 -34.15 -5.50 -13.03
C ILE A 955 -34.66 -4.47 -12.02
N SER A 956 -35.95 -4.50 -11.63
CA SER A 956 -36.45 -3.53 -10.63
C SER A 956 -35.78 -3.68 -9.26
N ALA A 957 -35.35 -4.88 -8.89
CA ALA A 957 -34.62 -5.10 -7.65
C ALA A 957 -33.16 -4.62 -7.78
N VAL A 958 -32.55 -4.81 -8.95
CA VAL A 958 -31.22 -4.23 -9.25
C VAL A 958 -31.25 -2.71 -9.09
N LEU A 959 -32.24 -2.03 -9.68
CA LEU A 959 -32.35 -0.58 -9.61
C LEU A 959 -32.52 -0.07 -8.16
N ASP A 960 -33.41 -0.70 -7.36
CA ASP A 960 -33.58 -0.36 -5.93
C ASP A 960 -32.28 -0.57 -5.13
N LEU A 961 -31.51 -1.62 -5.44
CA LEU A 961 -30.26 -1.91 -4.73
C LEU A 961 -29.12 -0.98 -5.15
N LEU A 962 -29.07 -0.55 -6.42
CA LEU A 962 -28.07 0.42 -6.89
C LEU A 962 -28.19 1.76 -6.14
N GLU A 963 -29.41 2.18 -5.84
CA GLU A 963 -29.68 3.39 -5.03
C GLU A 963 -29.21 3.26 -3.57
N ARG A 964 -29.01 2.03 -3.08
CA ARG A 964 -28.50 1.73 -1.72
C ARG A 964 -26.98 1.59 -1.65
N LEU A 965 -26.27 1.64 -2.78
CA LEU A 965 -24.81 1.75 -2.81
C LEU A 965 -24.40 3.23 -2.67
N PRO A 966 -23.28 3.56 -2.00
CA PRO A 966 -22.87 4.94 -1.81
C PRO A 966 -22.45 5.62 -3.14
N GLU A 967 -22.66 6.93 -3.24
CA GLU A 967 -22.16 7.77 -4.35
C GLU A 967 -20.89 8.51 -3.94
N ARG A 968 -19.74 7.82 -3.90
CA ARG A 968 -18.45 8.36 -3.44
C ARG A 968 -17.68 9.16 -4.48
N GLY A 969 -18.27 9.45 -5.64
CA GLY A 969 -17.54 10.08 -6.75
C GLY A 969 -16.45 9.18 -7.37
N ASP A 970 -16.52 7.86 -7.14
CA ASP A 970 -15.65 6.86 -7.77
C ASP A 970 -16.40 5.88 -8.68
N PHE A 971 -15.67 5.08 -9.46
CA PHE A 971 -16.25 4.12 -10.40
C PHE A 971 -16.61 2.76 -9.75
N ASN A 972 -16.06 2.45 -8.57
CA ASN A 972 -15.99 1.08 -8.06
C ASN A 972 -17.31 0.56 -7.48
N ASP A 973 -18.22 1.45 -7.08
CA ASP A 973 -19.48 1.08 -6.45
C ASP A 973 -20.66 1.03 -7.42
N ARG A 974 -21.48 2.08 -7.40
CA ARG A 974 -22.71 2.18 -8.19
C ARG A 974 -22.45 2.05 -9.70
N PRO A 975 -21.39 2.67 -10.28
CA PRO A 975 -21.11 2.53 -11.71
C PRO A 975 -20.70 1.11 -12.09
N SER A 976 -19.66 0.54 -11.46
CA SER A 976 -19.21 -0.83 -11.74
C SER A 976 -20.35 -1.83 -11.59
N SER A 977 -21.09 -1.78 -10.47
CA SER A 977 -22.20 -2.70 -10.21
C SER A 977 -23.31 -2.61 -11.26
N ALA A 978 -23.61 -1.40 -11.75
CA ALA A 978 -24.60 -1.21 -12.80
C ALA A 978 -24.14 -1.81 -14.15
N PHE A 979 -22.87 -1.62 -14.52
CA PHE A 979 -22.31 -2.23 -15.74
C PHE A 979 -22.20 -3.76 -15.62
N ASP A 980 -21.77 -4.28 -14.47
CA ASP A 980 -21.67 -5.71 -14.20
C ASP A 980 -23.06 -6.37 -14.27
N ALA A 981 -24.10 -5.71 -13.74
CA ALA A 981 -25.48 -6.16 -13.86
C ALA A 981 -25.96 -6.23 -15.32
N ILE A 982 -25.57 -5.28 -16.18
CA ILE A 982 -25.83 -5.36 -17.63
C ILE A 982 -25.21 -6.64 -18.20
N TRP A 983 -23.95 -6.90 -17.89
CA TRP A 983 -23.25 -8.07 -18.43
C TRP A 983 -23.82 -9.39 -17.88
N LEU A 984 -24.17 -9.47 -16.61
CA LEU A 984 -24.82 -10.66 -16.03
C LEU A 984 -26.17 -10.92 -16.69
N TYR A 985 -26.97 -9.88 -16.88
CA TYR A 985 -28.28 -9.98 -17.53
C TYR A 985 -28.19 -10.52 -18.96
N TYR A 986 -27.27 -9.99 -19.78
CA TYR A 986 -27.13 -10.38 -21.18
C TYR A 986 -26.30 -11.64 -21.41
N THR A 987 -25.25 -11.84 -20.61
CA THR A 987 -24.18 -12.81 -20.91
C THR A 987 -23.96 -13.83 -19.80
N GLY A 988 -24.26 -13.47 -18.55
CA GLY A 988 -23.99 -14.24 -17.33
C GLY A 988 -22.60 -14.22 -16.80
N PHE A 989 -21.78 -13.35 -17.36
CA PHE A 989 -20.52 -12.98 -16.78
C PHE A 989 -20.70 -11.56 -16.27
N ASN A 990 -20.13 -11.24 -15.12
CA ASN A 990 -20.14 -9.89 -14.55
C ASN A 990 -19.07 -9.00 -15.19
N ARG A 991 -18.61 -9.32 -16.41
CA ARG A 991 -17.61 -8.55 -17.15
C ARG A 991 -17.89 -8.57 -18.65
N PRO A 992 -17.51 -7.50 -19.37
CA PRO A 992 -17.57 -7.48 -20.83
C PRO A 992 -16.61 -8.53 -21.43
N PRO A 993 -17.06 -9.41 -22.35
CA PRO A 993 -16.12 -10.01 -23.28
C PRO A 993 -15.59 -8.90 -24.20
N PHE A 994 -14.26 -8.83 -24.33
CA PHE A 994 -13.50 -7.78 -25.04
C PHE A 994 -14.16 -7.29 -26.35
#